data_AF-A0A401L8C4-F1
#
_entry.id   AF-A0A401L8C4-F1
#
_cell.length_a   1.000
_cell.length_b   1.000
_cell.length_c   1.000
_cell.angle_alpha   90.00
_cell.angle_beta   90.00
_cell.angle_gamma   90.00
#
_symmetry.space_group_name_H-M   'P 1'
#
loop_
_entity.id
_entity.type
_entity.pdbx_description
1 polymer ?
#
loop_
_entity_poly.entity_id
_entity_poly.type
_entity_poly.pdbx_seq_one_letter_code
_entity_poly.pdbx_strand_id
1 'polypeptide(L)'
;MSDKNDKNPKDDAQSLQATKRLRQLSSHLPPDYSDVLSHINTLRTLASTPDSSRRGYVRQKQAGKLWVRERLEQLLDPDSFQEIGSLSGTVTWEKTGPMREKPVSFTPSNNVQGAGRLRGRRVLLTADDFTLRSGHADGASHGKTIYLEKLALALRLPVVKLVDGSSGGGSVTTIRTAGWSYLPYVSMYRHVVEQLNQGIPNLGAVVGPAIGLGAARVVSCHFSVMAADVGSLFNAGPEVVKGATFEEGLDFQTLGGPMIHCTNGTIDNLAANEAECYEQLRTVLSYLPNTGREPPPVIAADDPEDREDESLRRIIPRRQTRMYNPWTIITSVVDKGSWFEIGALWGRTAIGGLARLGGRPVGVISLNCEVNGGALDAAGSQKLARLLKLCDVMNLPVLQFIDVPGYAIGTVAERTATMRWGVELGKTYFTTTIPLFNVITRRAYGVAGGLMLGARDPVMQVAWPSGQWGSLPLEGGIEVAHRHELREAEKVGQKEARYKELEEEYRRLMNPVRTANAFGVEEIIDPKDTRRVCCAWAQHVYEVMIPERLADRAAGKIQPVFITQTMNFTIVNGQIYTPGLAIIDAPQPYTPLGGDTLQVAIDTSGDGQLSTTSTTTKFHTLTLFLTSTTTHKNLTISNGTTPSSNNTYVGPVLDLEPSSTVKHVNWIWPACFVGSGGDKAPRGDYNVSVHQSFRWEGTDYYTVFELPISVTNAIDESEERVDCGVLENEWVGWEQLRESNDSLPGQPWVNESQVSESGSGSGGDESSGSMGSRGYRAGVMGWVVLGLIMGVVMC
;
A
#
# COMPACT_ATOMS: atom_id res chain seq x y z
N MET A 1 17.41 82.79 -22.28
CA MET A 1 17.46 83.20 -20.86
C MET A 1 17.27 81.98 -19.96
N SER A 2 17.59 82.09 -18.67
CA SER A 2 17.25 81.08 -17.67
C SER A 2 15.80 81.27 -17.21
N ASP A 3 15.03 80.19 -17.11
CA ASP A 3 13.84 80.14 -16.27
C ASP A 3 14.04 79.18 -15.09
N LYS A 4 13.43 79.52 -13.96
CA LYS A 4 13.72 78.90 -12.66
C LYS A 4 12.82 77.69 -12.44
N ASN A 5 13.42 76.56 -12.09
CA ASN A 5 12.69 75.39 -11.63
C ASN A 5 12.33 75.58 -10.14
N ASP A 6 11.20 76.22 -9.89
CA ASP A 6 10.82 76.75 -8.57
C ASP A 6 10.33 75.65 -7.63
N LYS A 7 11.27 74.99 -6.94
CA LYS A 7 10.97 73.94 -5.96
C LYS A 7 10.31 74.55 -4.71
N ASN A 8 9.02 74.26 -4.54
CA ASN A 8 8.20 74.66 -3.42
C ASN A 8 8.81 74.21 -2.05
N PRO A 9 9.27 75.13 -1.18
CA PRO A 9 9.99 74.78 0.06
C PRO A 9 9.18 73.96 1.07
N LYS A 10 7.86 73.87 0.92
CA LYS A 10 7.00 73.05 1.79
C LYS A 10 7.19 71.55 1.57
N ASP A 11 7.51 71.12 0.34
CA ASP A 11 7.55 69.70 0.00
C ASP A 11 8.86 69.06 0.49
N ASP A 12 10.00 69.75 0.33
CA ASP A 12 11.27 69.36 0.97
C ASP A 12 11.18 69.40 2.51
N ALA A 13 10.45 70.36 3.09
CA ALA A 13 10.22 70.41 4.54
C ALA A 13 9.37 69.24 5.06
N GLN A 14 8.32 68.85 4.34
CA GLN A 14 7.50 67.67 4.69
C GLN A 14 8.29 66.36 4.49
N SER A 15 9.06 66.24 3.41
CA SER A 15 9.99 65.13 3.16
C SER A 15 11.01 64.96 4.30
N LEU A 16 11.64 66.06 4.72
CA LEU A 16 12.56 66.08 5.86
C LEU A 16 11.86 65.73 7.18
N GLN A 17 10.64 66.21 7.44
CA GLN A 17 9.88 65.85 8.64
C GLN A 17 9.45 64.37 8.65
N ALA A 18 9.01 63.82 7.51
CA ALA A 18 8.67 62.40 7.38
C ALA A 18 9.91 61.53 7.62
N THR A 19 11.06 61.91 7.05
CA THR A 19 12.35 61.23 7.24
C THR A 19 12.84 61.34 8.70
N LYS A 20 12.61 62.49 9.36
CA LYS A 20 12.90 62.65 10.81
C LYS A 20 12.00 61.77 11.67
N ARG A 21 10.70 61.70 11.38
CA ARG A 21 9.76 60.78 12.05
C ARG A 21 10.17 59.33 11.87
N LEU A 22 10.49 58.89 10.65
CA LEU A 22 10.97 57.54 10.38
C LEU A 22 12.26 57.22 11.16
N ARG A 23 13.24 58.14 11.17
CA ARG A 23 14.47 57.97 11.96
C ARG A 23 14.22 57.93 13.47
N GLN A 24 13.28 58.72 14.00
CA GLN A 24 12.89 58.66 15.41
C GLN A 24 12.17 57.34 15.74
N LEU A 25 11.25 56.89 14.89
CA LEU A 25 10.56 55.60 15.06
C LEU A 25 11.54 54.41 15.04
N SER A 26 12.54 54.42 14.14
CA SER A 26 13.60 53.40 14.13
C SER A 26 14.55 53.49 15.34
N SER A 27 14.65 54.65 16.01
CA SER A 27 15.55 54.84 17.17
C SER A 27 15.01 54.29 18.50
N HIS A 28 13.83 53.65 18.49
CA HIS A 28 13.16 53.16 19.68
C HIS A 28 13.09 51.62 19.81
N LEU A 29 13.71 50.85 18.91
CA LEU A 29 13.83 49.40 19.04
C LEU A 29 15.30 48.99 19.32
N PRO A 30 15.56 47.94 20.12
CA PRO A 30 16.92 47.48 20.39
C PRO A 30 17.62 46.96 19.11
N PRO A 31 18.88 47.38 18.83
CA PRO A 31 19.60 46.93 17.63
C PRO A 31 20.06 45.47 17.71
N ASP A 32 19.98 44.84 18.88
CA ASP A 32 20.28 43.44 19.14
C ASP A 32 19.04 42.52 19.08
N TYR A 33 17.87 43.09 18.76
CA TYR A 33 16.57 42.40 18.78
C TYR A 33 16.20 41.76 20.13
N SER A 34 16.75 42.27 21.26
CA SER A 34 16.50 41.73 22.61
C SER A 34 15.02 41.70 23.01
N ASP A 35 14.19 42.60 22.46
CA ASP A 35 12.73 42.58 22.61
C ASP A 35 12.08 41.38 21.87
N VAL A 36 12.43 41.17 20.61
CA VAL A 36 11.94 40.02 19.81
C VAL A 36 12.45 38.69 20.39
N LEU A 37 13.72 38.64 20.84
CA LEU A 37 14.28 37.47 21.52
C LEU A 37 13.57 37.18 22.85
N SER A 38 13.18 38.21 23.60
CA SER A 38 12.35 38.07 24.80
C SER A 38 10.97 37.48 24.49
N HIS A 39 10.34 37.91 23.38
CA HIS A 39 9.08 37.32 22.92
C HIS A 39 9.24 35.85 22.52
N ILE A 40 10.29 35.51 21.75
CA ILE A 40 10.61 34.14 21.35
C ILE A 40 10.82 33.23 22.57
N ASN A 41 11.56 33.69 23.58
CA ASN A 41 11.82 32.93 24.79
C ASN A 41 10.54 32.77 25.63
N THR A 42 9.75 33.83 25.81
CA THR A 42 8.46 33.79 26.52
C THR A 42 7.50 32.77 25.89
N LEU A 43 7.36 32.80 24.56
CA LEU A 43 6.50 31.86 23.83
C LEU A 43 7.02 30.42 23.91
N ARG A 44 8.33 30.20 23.85
CA ARG A 44 8.93 28.87 24.05
C ARG A 44 8.67 28.33 25.44
N THR A 45 8.90 29.12 26.50
CA THR A 45 8.60 28.71 27.89
C THR A 45 7.13 28.34 28.04
N LEU A 46 6.19 29.13 27.51
CA LEU A 46 4.76 28.83 27.52
C LEU A 46 4.36 27.57 26.73
N ALA A 47 5.20 27.09 25.80
CA ALA A 47 4.98 25.87 25.01
C ALA A 47 5.75 24.63 25.53
N SER A 48 6.72 24.82 26.43
CA SER A 48 7.45 23.75 27.12
C SER A 48 6.93 23.50 28.55
N THR A 49 6.30 24.48 29.19
CA THR A 49 5.76 24.35 30.55
C THR A 49 4.28 23.95 30.50
N PRO A 50 3.87 22.85 31.17
CA PRO A 50 2.46 22.44 31.19
C PRO A 50 1.62 23.36 32.09
N ASP A 51 0.51 23.85 31.55
CA ASP A 51 -0.49 24.60 32.30
C ASP A 51 -1.33 23.63 33.16
N SER A 52 -0.94 23.46 34.42
CA SER A 52 -1.60 22.55 35.37
C SER A 52 -3.04 22.95 35.72
N SER A 53 -3.47 24.16 35.40
CA SER A 53 -4.87 24.59 35.55
C SER A 53 -5.76 24.15 34.39
N ARG A 54 -5.15 23.79 33.24
CA ARG A 54 -5.86 23.49 32.00
C ARG A 54 -6.60 22.15 32.09
N ARG A 55 -7.93 22.20 31.96
CA ARG A 55 -8.83 21.02 31.95
C ARG A 55 -8.36 19.88 31.04
N GLY A 56 -7.70 20.18 29.92
CA GLY A 56 -7.12 19.18 29.00
C GLY A 56 -5.93 18.43 29.62
N TYR A 57 -4.99 19.15 30.24
CA TYR A 57 -3.82 18.56 30.90
C TYR A 57 -4.21 17.75 32.14
N VAL A 58 -5.11 18.29 32.98
CA VAL A 58 -5.66 17.59 34.14
C VAL A 58 -6.31 16.26 33.71
N ARG A 59 -7.09 16.26 32.61
CA ARG A 59 -7.71 15.04 32.07
C ARG A 59 -6.71 14.04 31.51
N GLN A 60 -5.67 14.48 30.79
CA GLN A 60 -4.61 13.60 30.30
C GLN A 60 -3.95 12.83 31.44
N LYS A 61 -3.59 13.54 32.52
CA LYS A 61 -2.99 12.95 33.72
C LYS A 61 -3.95 12.05 34.51
N GLN A 62 -5.23 12.43 34.62
CA GLN A 62 -6.25 11.59 35.25
C GLN A 62 -6.54 10.29 34.46
N ALA A 63 -6.29 10.29 33.15
CA ALA A 63 -6.37 9.10 32.30
C ALA A 63 -5.08 8.24 32.29
N GLY A 64 -4.11 8.52 33.17
CA GLY A 64 -2.84 7.79 33.26
C GLY A 64 -1.83 8.11 32.15
N LYS A 65 -2.18 8.95 31.19
CA LYS A 65 -1.39 9.21 29.96
C LYS A 65 -0.26 10.20 30.18
N LEU A 66 0.82 10.02 29.43
CA LEU A 66 1.89 11.00 29.32
C LEU A 66 1.42 12.27 28.59
N TRP A 67 2.00 13.42 28.94
CA TRP A 67 1.88 14.65 28.16
C TRP A 67 2.94 14.69 27.05
N VAL A 68 2.68 15.44 25.97
CA VAL A 68 3.45 15.36 24.72
C VAL A 68 4.96 15.56 24.90
N ARG A 69 5.41 16.41 25.84
CA ARG A 69 6.85 16.63 26.10
C ARG A 69 7.50 15.43 26.81
N GLU A 70 6.82 14.87 27.80
CA GLU A 70 7.27 13.68 28.55
C GLU A 70 7.41 12.47 27.62
N ARG A 71 6.55 12.36 26.60
CA ARG A 71 6.67 11.34 25.55
C ARG A 71 7.94 11.50 24.74
N LEU A 72 8.32 12.73 24.40
CA LEU A 72 9.56 13.01 23.66
C LEU A 72 10.79 12.75 24.53
N GLU A 73 10.74 13.08 25.82
CA GLU A 73 11.79 12.77 26.80
C GLU A 73 11.96 11.26 27.02
N GLN A 74 10.86 10.48 27.04
CA GLN A 74 10.91 9.02 27.17
C GLN A 74 11.25 8.29 25.87
N LEU A 75 10.94 8.86 24.70
CA LEU A 75 11.20 8.26 23.38
C LEU A 75 12.61 8.55 22.88
N LEU A 76 13.09 9.79 23.01
CA LEU A 76 14.34 10.24 22.37
C LEU A 76 15.56 10.04 23.26
N ASP A 77 16.74 10.09 22.64
CA ASP A 77 17.99 10.22 23.39
C ASP A 77 18.04 11.59 24.10
N PRO A 78 18.62 11.69 25.32
CA PRO A 78 18.74 12.95 26.05
C PRO A 78 19.33 14.10 25.23
N ASP A 79 18.83 15.31 25.45
CA ASP A 79 19.23 16.57 24.79
C ASP A 79 19.21 16.55 23.24
N SER A 80 18.59 15.54 22.62
CA SER A 80 18.62 15.37 21.16
C SER A 80 17.49 16.08 20.40
N PHE A 81 16.42 16.51 21.08
CA PHE A 81 15.22 17.04 20.44
C PHE A 81 15.41 18.47 19.89
N GLN A 82 15.01 18.67 18.64
CA GLN A 82 15.11 19.94 17.91
C GLN A 82 13.75 20.28 17.30
N GLU A 83 12.97 21.11 18.00
CA GLU A 83 11.58 21.42 17.63
C GLU A 83 11.47 22.33 16.39
N ILE A 84 10.66 21.90 15.43
CA ILE A 84 10.31 22.63 14.21
C ILE A 84 8.96 23.33 14.45
N GLY A 85 8.94 24.66 14.28
CA GLY A 85 7.73 25.46 14.50
C GLY A 85 7.28 25.50 15.97
N SER A 86 8.20 25.71 16.91
CA SER A 86 7.93 25.86 18.35
C SER A 86 7.15 27.14 18.72
N LEU A 87 7.10 28.12 17.79
CA LEU A 87 6.33 29.36 17.93
C LEU A 87 4.99 29.33 17.15
N SER A 88 4.67 28.22 16.48
CA SER A 88 3.44 28.09 15.70
C SER A 88 2.25 27.84 16.62
N GLY A 89 1.25 28.71 16.58
CA GLY A 89 0.02 28.62 17.38
C GLY A 89 -0.68 29.97 17.48
N THR A 90 -1.65 30.09 18.39
CA THR A 90 -2.43 31.31 18.60
C THR A 90 -1.85 32.12 19.76
N VAL A 91 -1.38 33.33 19.49
CA VAL A 91 -0.82 34.27 20.47
C VAL A 91 -1.78 35.43 20.70
N THR A 92 -2.05 35.77 21.96
CA THR A 92 -2.69 37.05 22.32
C THR A 92 -1.60 38.09 22.59
N TRP A 93 -1.68 39.23 21.90
CA TRP A 93 -0.74 40.34 22.03
C TRP A 93 -1.38 41.49 22.82
N GLU A 94 -0.63 42.06 23.78
CA GLU A 94 -1.00 43.30 24.47
C GLU A 94 -0.13 44.44 23.93
N LYS A 95 -0.78 45.52 23.46
CA LYS A 95 -0.10 46.70 22.94
C LYS A 95 0.46 47.58 24.06
N THR A 96 1.78 47.63 24.16
CA THR A 96 2.53 48.36 25.20
C THR A 96 3.08 49.72 24.74
N GLY A 97 2.98 50.03 23.45
CA GLY A 97 3.37 51.34 22.89
C GLY A 97 2.98 51.50 21.42
N PRO A 98 3.32 52.63 20.77
CA PRO A 98 2.90 52.92 19.40
C PRO A 98 3.30 51.84 18.38
N MET A 99 4.52 51.30 18.53
CA MET A 99 5.09 50.19 17.75
C MET A 99 5.66 49.09 18.67
N ARG A 100 5.05 48.86 19.84
CA ARG A 100 5.47 47.82 20.79
C ARG A 100 4.26 47.04 21.29
N GLU A 101 4.37 45.73 21.24
CA GLU A 101 3.40 44.77 21.76
C GLU A 101 4.18 43.64 22.44
N LYS A 102 3.58 42.94 23.41
CA LYS A 102 4.16 41.76 24.08
C LYS A 102 3.19 40.58 24.01
N PRO A 103 3.65 39.32 23.98
CA PRO A 103 2.76 38.17 24.12
C PRO A 103 2.26 38.08 25.58
N VAL A 104 0.95 37.93 25.77
CA VAL A 104 0.34 37.75 27.11
C VAL A 104 -0.29 36.38 27.31
N SER A 105 -0.63 35.67 26.23
CA SER A 105 -0.94 34.24 26.29
C SER A 105 -0.59 33.55 24.97
N PHE A 106 -0.32 32.25 25.06
CA PHE A 106 -0.01 31.41 23.90
C PHE A 106 -0.71 30.06 24.02
N THR A 107 -1.31 29.61 22.92
CA THR A 107 -1.72 28.22 22.70
C THR A 107 -0.91 27.69 21.52
N PRO A 108 0.12 26.84 21.75
CA PRO A 108 0.89 26.27 20.66
C PRO A 108 0.03 25.31 19.81
N SER A 109 0.49 25.02 18.60
CA SER A 109 -0.10 24.01 17.73
C SER A 109 -0.11 22.64 18.43
N ASN A 110 -1.26 21.98 18.47
CA ASN A 110 -1.51 20.69 19.13
C ASN A 110 -0.81 19.46 18.49
N ASN A 111 0.19 19.69 17.66
CA ASN A 111 1.05 18.67 17.10
C ASN A 111 2.49 19.20 17.16
N VAL A 112 3.27 18.62 18.07
CA VAL A 112 4.69 18.93 18.27
C VAL A 112 5.47 18.16 17.22
N GLN A 113 6.42 18.83 16.56
CA GLN A 113 7.18 18.28 15.45
C GLN A 113 8.64 18.67 15.56
N GLY A 114 9.53 17.84 15.06
CA GLY A 114 10.96 18.14 15.10
C GLY A 114 11.83 17.03 14.57
N ALA A 115 13.14 17.20 14.79
CA ALA A 115 14.11 16.11 14.72
C ALA A 115 14.48 15.65 16.13
N GLY A 116 14.97 14.42 16.25
CA GLY A 116 15.53 13.87 17.48
C GLY A 116 16.54 12.76 17.17
N ARG A 117 16.99 12.03 18.18
CA ARG A 117 17.73 10.77 17.99
C ARG A 117 17.07 9.60 18.73
N LEU A 118 17.22 8.41 18.17
CA LEU A 118 16.89 7.12 18.78
C LEU A 118 18.14 6.24 18.72
N ARG A 119 18.74 5.92 19.87
CA ARG A 119 19.98 5.13 19.97
C ARG A 119 21.08 5.67 19.06
N GLY A 120 21.30 6.99 19.12
CA GLY A 120 22.24 7.77 18.31
C GLY A 120 21.72 8.16 16.92
N ARG A 121 20.77 7.41 16.34
CA ARG A 121 20.29 7.60 14.97
C ARG A 121 19.30 8.75 14.85
N ARG A 122 19.53 9.70 13.94
CA ARG A 122 18.63 10.84 13.72
C ARG A 122 17.30 10.39 13.11
N VAL A 123 16.20 10.92 13.63
CA VAL A 123 14.83 10.74 13.11
C VAL A 123 14.10 12.08 13.03
N LEU A 124 13.04 12.15 12.23
CA LEU A 124 11.99 13.16 12.32
C LEU A 124 10.78 12.61 13.08
N LEU A 125 9.95 13.48 13.67
CA LEU A 125 8.78 13.03 14.41
C LEU A 125 7.59 14.00 14.36
N THR A 126 6.38 13.44 14.52
CA THR A 126 5.17 14.17 14.94
C THR A 126 4.62 13.53 16.21
N ALA A 127 4.26 14.34 17.21
CA ALA A 127 3.59 13.90 18.43
C ALA A 127 2.37 14.79 18.72
N ASP A 128 1.19 14.17 18.90
CA ASP A 128 -0.04 14.90 19.22
C ASP A 128 -0.08 15.34 20.70
N ASP A 129 -0.54 16.58 20.93
CA ASP A 129 -0.91 17.07 22.26
C ASP A 129 -2.43 17.05 22.43
N PHE A 130 -2.95 15.94 22.93
CA PHE A 130 -4.37 15.74 23.20
C PHE A 130 -4.94 16.76 24.21
N THR A 131 -4.11 17.42 25.02
CA THR A 131 -4.56 18.47 25.95
C THR A 131 -5.07 19.71 25.22
N LEU A 132 -4.67 19.88 23.95
CA LEU A 132 -4.97 21.04 23.10
C LEU A 132 -5.97 20.65 22.00
N ARG A 133 -7.27 20.89 22.28
CA ARG A 133 -8.40 20.55 21.38
C ARG A 133 -8.45 19.06 20.98
N SER A 134 -7.89 18.13 21.78
CA SER A 134 -7.88 16.69 21.46
C SER A 134 -7.32 16.37 20.05
N GLY A 135 -6.31 17.12 19.62
CA GLY A 135 -5.67 16.95 18.31
C GLY A 135 -6.45 17.48 17.10
N HIS A 136 -7.58 18.18 17.26
CA HIS A 136 -8.41 18.66 16.14
C HIS A 136 -7.75 19.80 15.32
N ALA A 137 -8.17 19.92 14.06
CA ALA A 137 -7.67 20.88 13.07
C ALA A 137 -7.63 22.34 13.55
N ASP A 138 -8.60 22.77 14.36
CA ASP A 138 -8.69 24.15 14.87
C ASP A 138 -7.73 24.46 16.02
N GLY A 139 -6.98 23.45 16.49
CA GLY A 139 -5.78 23.63 17.31
C GLY A 139 -4.47 23.32 16.58
N ALA A 140 -4.52 22.96 15.30
CA ALA A 140 -3.39 22.41 14.54
C ALA A 140 -2.80 23.42 13.53
N SER A 141 -1.66 23.05 12.94
CA SER A 141 -1.08 23.73 11.79
C SER A 141 -0.75 22.73 10.69
N HIS A 142 -1.65 22.58 9.71
CA HIS A 142 -1.50 21.64 8.59
C HIS A 142 -0.19 21.85 7.81
N GLY A 143 0.26 23.11 7.72
CA GLY A 143 1.54 23.49 7.12
C GLY A 143 2.76 22.87 7.79
N LYS A 144 2.75 22.66 9.12
CA LYS A 144 3.82 21.94 9.83
C LYS A 144 3.89 20.49 9.34
N THR A 145 2.77 19.77 9.35
CA THR A 145 2.71 18.36 8.94
C THR A 145 3.13 18.17 7.48
N ILE A 146 2.64 19.00 6.55
CA ILE A 146 3.10 18.96 5.15
C ILE A 146 4.61 19.23 5.06
N TYR A 147 5.13 20.21 5.81
CA TYR A 147 6.56 20.52 5.82
C TYR A 147 7.40 19.34 6.32
N LEU A 148 7.02 18.69 7.42
CA LEU A 148 7.79 17.56 7.97
C LEU A 148 7.73 16.31 7.07
N GLU A 149 6.56 15.97 6.52
CA GLU A 149 6.41 14.81 5.63
C GLU A 149 7.15 15.05 4.28
N LYS A 150 7.36 16.32 3.86
CA LYS A 150 8.29 16.69 2.78
C LYS A 150 9.76 16.68 3.21
N LEU A 151 10.06 17.11 4.44
CA LEU A 151 11.42 17.11 4.99
C LEU A 151 11.97 15.69 5.15
N ALA A 152 11.11 14.72 5.45
CA ALA A 152 11.45 13.29 5.48
C ALA A 152 11.97 12.79 4.12
N LEU A 153 11.29 13.15 3.02
CA LEU A 153 11.73 12.84 1.66
C LEU A 153 13.05 13.55 1.31
N ALA A 154 13.14 14.85 1.61
CA ALA A 154 14.30 15.67 1.28
C ALA A 154 15.58 15.26 2.03
N LEU A 155 15.47 14.87 3.30
CA LEU A 155 16.59 14.43 4.14
C LEU A 155 16.78 12.91 4.18
N ARG A 156 15.84 12.13 3.62
CA ARG A 156 15.78 10.66 3.68
C ARG A 156 15.90 10.12 5.12
N LEU A 157 15.18 10.75 6.04
CA LEU A 157 15.20 10.42 7.47
C LEU A 157 13.95 9.64 7.89
N PRO A 158 14.08 8.61 8.76
CA PRO A 158 12.95 7.93 9.39
C PRO A 158 11.97 8.90 10.06
N VAL A 159 10.68 8.56 10.02
CA VAL A 159 9.59 9.35 10.64
C VAL A 159 8.90 8.54 11.73
N VAL A 160 8.80 9.11 12.93
CA VAL A 160 8.08 8.52 14.07
C VAL A 160 6.79 9.29 14.35
N LYS A 161 5.67 8.58 14.50
CA LYS A 161 4.32 9.16 14.62
C LYS A 161 3.68 8.72 15.93
N LEU A 162 3.76 9.57 16.97
CA LEU A 162 3.05 9.36 18.23
C LEU A 162 1.66 10.00 18.11
N VAL A 163 0.62 9.17 18.02
CA VAL A 163 -0.76 9.63 17.79
C VAL A 163 -1.59 9.52 19.06
N ASP A 164 -2.29 10.63 19.35
CA ASP A 164 -3.18 10.80 20.49
C ASP A 164 -4.16 11.95 20.18
N GLY A 165 -5.27 11.61 19.54
CA GLY A 165 -6.25 12.53 18.97
C GLY A 165 -6.45 12.29 17.47
N SER A 166 -6.90 13.34 16.77
CA SER A 166 -7.16 13.28 15.32
C SER A 166 -5.99 13.74 14.43
N SER A 167 -4.79 14.00 14.99
CA SER A 167 -3.58 14.47 14.27
C SER A 167 -3.80 15.66 13.30
N GLY A 168 -4.59 16.66 13.70
CA GLY A 168 -5.02 17.78 12.86
C GLY A 168 -6.26 17.48 12.00
N GLY A 169 -6.98 16.40 12.30
CA GLY A 169 -8.19 15.97 11.60
C GLY A 169 -9.38 16.92 11.79
N GLY A 170 -10.36 16.80 10.89
CA GLY A 170 -11.41 17.80 10.67
C GLY A 170 -12.14 18.28 11.93
N SER A 171 -12.49 19.57 11.95
CA SER A 171 -13.17 20.21 13.07
C SER A 171 -14.31 21.09 12.58
N VAL A 172 -15.52 20.88 13.12
CA VAL A 172 -16.72 21.64 12.72
C VAL A 172 -16.59 23.14 13.06
N THR A 173 -15.75 23.49 14.05
CA THR A 173 -15.46 24.90 14.39
C THR A 173 -14.69 25.64 13.29
N THR A 174 -13.95 24.93 12.42
CA THR A 174 -13.28 25.51 11.25
C THR A 174 -14.29 26.14 10.30
N ILE A 175 -15.48 25.55 10.11
CA ILE A 175 -16.55 26.09 9.26
C ILE A 175 -16.99 27.47 9.75
N ARG A 176 -17.20 27.62 11.08
CA ARG A 176 -17.56 28.91 11.70
C ARG A 176 -16.44 29.95 11.57
N THR A 177 -15.19 29.52 11.61
CA THR A 177 -14.01 30.41 11.57
C THR A 177 -13.67 30.85 10.14
N ALA A 178 -13.90 29.98 9.15
CA ALA A 178 -13.70 30.27 7.74
C ALA A 178 -14.90 31.00 7.10
N GLY A 179 -16.12 30.76 7.58
CA GLY A 179 -17.38 31.24 7.01
C GLY A 179 -17.98 30.33 5.94
N TRP A 180 -17.38 29.17 5.67
CA TRP A 180 -17.76 28.20 4.64
C TRP A 180 -17.23 26.79 4.98
N SER A 181 -17.83 25.76 4.38
CA SER A 181 -17.40 24.36 4.51
C SER A 181 -16.42 23.97 3.39
N TYR A 182 -15.39 23.19 3.71
CA TYR A 182 -14.29 22.86 2.82
C TYR A 182 -14.28 21.37 2.43
N LEU A 183 -13.73 21.05 1.26
CA LEU A 183 -13.44 19.66 0.85
C LEU A 183 -12.17 19.17 1.59
N PRO A 184 -12.21 18.02 2.30
CA PRO A 184 -11.18 17.63 3.26
C PRO A 184 -9.96 16.93 2.62
N TYR A 185 -9.31 17.57 1.65
CA TYR A 185 -8.16 16.99 0.94
C TYR A 185 -6.97 16.69 1.86
N VAL A 186 -6.59 15.40 1.98
CA VAL A 186 -5.48 14.91 2.81
C VAL A 186 -4.13 15.10 2.09
N SER A 187 -3.78 16.36 1.82
CA SER A 187 -2.70 16.73 0.87
C SER A 187 -1.28 16.28 1.26
N MET A 188 -1.03 15.90 2.51
CA MET A 188 0.23 15.27 2.94
C MET A 188 0.33 13.79 2.58
N TYR A 189 -0.77 13.10 2.28
CA TYR A 189 -0.80 11.63 2.10
C TYR A 189 0.05 11.17 0.90
N ARG A 190 0.13 11.97 -0.18
CA ARG A 190 1.05 11.71 -1.31
C ARG A 190 2.50 11.55 -0.83
N HIS A 191 2.95 12.40 0.09
CA HIS A 191 4.32 12.33 0.61
C HIS A 191 4.52 11.13 1.54
N VAL A 192 3.49 10.69 2.26
CA VAL A 192 3.53 9.45 3.04
C VAL A 192 3.70 8.24 2.11
N VAL A 193 2.87 8.12 1.05
CA VAL A 193 2.99 7.03 0.06
C VAL A 193 4.37 7.04 -0.63
N GLU A 194 4.89 8.22 -0.94
CA GLU A 194 6.22 8.39 -1.52
C GLU A 194 7.35 7.97 -0.55
N GLN A 195 7.25 8.30 0.75
CA GLN A 195 8.21 7.84 1.77
C GLN A 195 8.21 6.31 1.88
N LEU A 196 7.02 5.68 1.83
CA LEU A 196 6.88 4.24 1.95
C LEU A 196 7.57 3.50 0.79
N ASN A 197 7.29 3.90 -0.45
CA ASN A 197 7.91 3.27 -1.62
C ASN A 197 9.41 3.59 -1.74
N GLN A 198 9.87 4.75 -1.25
CA GLN A 198 11.32 5.03 -1.08
C GLN A 198 11.97 4.29 0.12
N GLY A 199 11.23 3.41 0.82
CA GLY A 199 11.73 2.64 1.95
C GLY A 199 12.20 3.50 3.12
N ILE A 200 11.64 4.70 3.30
CA ILE A 200 11.95 5.58 4.43
C ILE A 200 11.11 5.08 5.62
N PRO A 201 11.71 4.59 6.72
CA PRO A 201 10.95 4.00 7.81
C PRO A 201 9.90 4.96 8.37
N ASN A 202 8.67 4.46 8.45
CA ASN A 202 7.52 5.17 9.00
C ASN A 202 7.01 4.29 10.13
N LEU A 203 7.15 4.77 11.37
CA LEU A 203 6.91 3.97 12.57
C LEU A 203 5.88 4.69 13.44
N GLY A 204 4.71 4.08 13.62
CA GLY A 204 3.59 4.69 14.34
C GLY A 204 3.35 4.06 15.71
N ALA A 205 2.98 4.87 16.70
CA ALA A 205 2.47 4.39 17.98
C ALA A 205 1.16 5.08 18.34
N VAL A 206 0.14 4.28 18.65
CA VAL A 206 -1.13 4.72 19.24
C VAL A 206 -0.95 4.78 20.75
N VAL A 207 -0.87 6.00 21.29
CA VAL A 207 -0.65 6.31 22.72
C VAL A 207 -1.83 7.09 23.31
N GLY A 208 -3.02 6.79 22.81
CA GLY A 208 -4.26 7.47 23.11
C GLY A 208 -5.33 7.14 22.06
N PRO A 209 -6.46 7.87 22.03
CA PRO A 209 -7.49 7.66 21.02
C PRO A 209 -7.06 8.22 19.66
N ALA A 210 -6.72 7.35 18.70
CA ALA A 210 -6.40 7.71 17.33
C ALA A 210 -7.68 7.78 16.48
N ILE A 211 -8.03 8.99 16.00
CA ILE A 211 -9.37 9.25 15.41
C ILE A 211 -9.25 9.69 13.95
N GLY A 212 -9.92 8.98 13.02
CA GLY A 212 -10.03 9.36 11.61
C GLY A 212 -8.67 9.56 10.94
N LEU A 213 -8.26 10.81 10.70
CA LEU A 213 -6.92 11.13 10.19
C LEU A 213 -5.80 10.60 11.11
N GLY A 214 -5.97 10.67 12.43
CA GLY A 214 -5.00 10.12 13.39
C GLY A 214 -4.84 8.61 13.24
N ALA A 215 -5.97 7.89 13.11
CA ALA A 215 -5.99 6.46 12.82
C ALA A 215 -5.25 6.15 11.51
N ALA A 216 -5.66 6.79 10.41
CA ALA A 216 -5.07 6.59 9.09
C ALA A 216 -3.56 6.80 9.09
N ARG A 217 -3.05 7.87 9.74
CA ARG A 217 -1.60 8.17 9.80
C ARG A 217 -0.75 7.06 10.46
N VAL A 218 -1.33 6.26 11.34
CA VAL A 218 -0.64 5.11 11.95
C VAL A 218 -0.78 3.86 11.06
N VAL A 219 -1.97 3.58 10.53
CA VAL A 219 -2.22 2.42 9.65
C VAL A 219 -1.39 2.48 8.36
N SER A 220 -1.10 3.68 7.85
CA SER A 220 -0.17 3.88 6.72
C SER A 220 1.29 3.49 7.02
N CYS A 221 1.69 3.23 8.26
CA CYS A 221 3.09 3.03 8.61
C CYS A 221 3.65 1.69 8.13
N HIS A 222 4.99 1.64 7.97
CA HIS A 222 5.75 0.42 7.74
C HIS A 222 5.65 -0.56 8.92
N PHE A 223 5.53 -0.01 10.14
CA PHE A 223 5.25 -0.74 11.37
C PHE A 223 4.44 0.16 12.32
N SER A 224 3.51 -0.44 13.06
CA SER A 224 2.61 0.23 13.98
C SER A 224 2.44 -0.55 15.29
N VAL A 225 2.35 0.16 16.42
CA VAL A 225 2.15 -0.43 17.74
C VAL A 225 1.06 0.32 18.53
N MET A 226 0.29 -0.38 19.38
CA MET A 226 -0.70 0.24 20.28
C MET A 226 -0.41 -0.09 21.75
N ALA A 227 -0.48 0.94 22.60
CA ALA A 227 -0.37 0.80 24.05
C ALA A 227 -1.65 0.18 24.64
N ALA A 228 -1.53 -0.90 25.41
CA ALA A 228 -2.66 -1.69 25.91
C ALA A 228 -3.52 -0.96 26.95
N ASP A 229 -2.90 -0.04 27.70
CA ASP A 229 -3.48 0.71 28.82
C ASP A 229 -4.27 1.96 28.38
N VAL A 230 -3.77 2.68 27.38
CA VAL A 230 -4.30 4.00 26.97
C VAL A 230 -4.69 4.11 25.50
N GLY A 231 -4.30 3.15 24.65
CA GLY A 231 -4.52 3.17 23.22
C GLY A 231 -5.94 2.78 22.81
N SER A 232 -6.46 3.45 21.78
CA SER A 232 -7.62 3.02 21.00
C SER A 232 -7.58 3.64 19.61
N LEU A 233 -8.26 3.05 18.63
CA LEU A 233 -8.29 3.53 17.25
C LEU A 233 -9.70 3.38 16.66
N PHE A 234 -10.19 4.40 15.96
CA PHE A 234 -11.51 4.34 15.30
C PHE A 234 -11.68 5.40 14.20
N ASN A 235 -12.50 5.09 13.19
CA ASN A 235 -12.83 6.02 12.11
C ASN A 235 -13.65 7.21 12.63
N ALA A 236 -14.62 6.94 13.51
CA ALA A 236 -15.45 7.92 14.21
C ALA A 236 -15.65 7.48 15.68
N GLY A 237 -15.81 8.44 16.61
CA GLY A 237 -15.93 8.13 18.03
C GLY A 237 -17.31 7.58 18.45
N PRO A 238 -17.45 6.99 19.65
CA PRO A 238 -18.67 6.28 20.06
C PRO A 238 -19.96 7.10 19.96
N GLU A 239 -19.95 8.39 20.29
CA GLU A 239 -21.12 9.27 20.14
C GLU A 239 -21.57 9.44 18.67
N VAL A 240 -20.63 9.38 17.72
CA VAL A 240 -20.92 9.46 16.28
C VAL A 240 -21.42 8.10 15.77
N VAL A 241 -20.83 7.00 16.25
CA VAL A 241 -21.31 5.64 15.96
C VAL A 241 -22.74 5.47 16.46
N LYS A 242 -23.02 5.78 17.73
CA LYS A 242 -24.37 5.81 18.30
C LYS A 242 -25.34 6.66 17.47
N GLY A 243 -24.92 7.83 17.00
CA GLY A 243 -25.74 8.72 16.18
C GLY A 243 -26.00 8.24 14.74
N ALA A 244 -25.19 7.31 14.21
CA ALA A 244 -25.24 6.88 12.80
C ALA A 244 -25.66 5.41 12.61
N THR A 245 -25.31 4.51 13.53
CA THR A 245 -25.62 3.07 13.49
C THR A 245 -26.62 2.62 14.55
N PHE A 246 -26.96 3.52 15.50
CA PHE A 246 -27.80 3.25 16.68
C PHE A 246 -27.19 2.24 17.69
N GLU A 247 -25.90 1.93 17.57
CA GLU A 247 -25.18 1.12 18.56
C GLU A 247 -24.90 1.92 19.84
N GLU A 248 -25.55 1.54 20.94
CA GLU A 248 -25.41 2.20 22.23
C GLU A 248 -24.43 1.49 23.18
N GLY A 249 -23.92 2.22 24.18
CA GLY A 249 -23.14 1.65 25.29
C GLY A 249 -21.67 1.35 24.97
N LEU A 250 -21.20 1.66 23.77
CA LEU A 250 -19.82 1.48 23.36
C LEU A 250 -18.87 2.49 24.03
N ASP A 251 -17.73 2.01 24.53
CA ASP A 251 -16.61 2.84 24.98
C ASP A 251 -15.41 2.72 24.01
N PHE A 252 -14.29 3.39 24.35
CA PHE A 252 -13.09 3.39 23.50
C PHE A 252 -12.43 2.00 23.36
N GLN A 253 -12.58 1.12 24.34
CA GLN A 253 -12.04 -0.24 24.32
C GLN A 253 -12.98 -1.20 23.59
N THR A 254 -14.30 -1.10 23.78
CA THR A 254 -15.27 -1.97 23.09
C THR A 254 -15.46 -1.61 21.62
N LEU A 255 -15.33 -0.33 21.24
CA LEU A 255 -15.39 0.11 19.83
C LEU A 255 -14.07 -0.10 19.09
N GLY A 256 -12.94 0.18 19.75
CA GLY A 256 -11.66 0.38 19.06
C GLY A 256 -10.42 0.05 19.90
N GLY A 257 -10.55 -0.84 20.87
CA GLY A 257 -9.45 -1.22 21.76
C GLY A 257 -8.32 -1.99 21.06
N PRO A 258 -7.16 -2.15 21.72
CA PRO A 258 -5.99 -2.84 21.18
C PRO A 258 -6.26 -4.29 20.76
N MET A 259 -7.13 -4.99 21.49
CA MET A 259 -7.51 -6.37 21.19
C MET A 259 -8.33 -6.53 19.90
N ILE A 260 -8.94 -5.45 19.38
CA ILE A 260 -9.59 -5.44 18.06
C ILE A 260 -8.51 -5.25 16.98
N HIS A 261 -7.74 -4.16 17.09
CA HIS A 261 -6.85 -3.75 15.99
C HIS A 261 -5.57 -4.55 15.85
N CYS A 262 -5.08 -5.15 16.93
CA CYS A 262 -3.93 -6.07 16.87
C CYS A 262 -4.33 -7.49 16.43
N THR A 263 -5.63 -7.85 16.45
CA THR A 263 -6.11 -9.18 16.00
C THR A 263 -6.68 -9.15 14.58
N ASN A 264 -7.04 -7.99 14.05
CA ASN A 264 -7.54 -7.82 12.67
C ASN A 264 -6.47 -7.33 11.65
N GLY A 265 -5.28 -6.92 12.10
CA GLY A 265 -4.18 -6.46 11.25
C GLY A 265 -4.15 -4.95 10.95
N THR A 266 -5.00 -4.16 11.61
CA THR A 266 -5.02 -2.69 11.49
C THR A 266 -3.84 -2.05 12.22
N ILE A 267 -3.38 -2.67 13.32
CA ILE A 267 -2.13 -2.36 14.00
C ILE A 267 -1.28 -3.63 14.04
N ASP A 268 0.03 -3.50 13.79
CA ASP A 268 0.92 -4.65 13.69
C ASP A 268 1.15 -5.30 15.07
N ASN A 269 1.49 -4.52 16.11
CA ASN A 269 1.81 -5.06 17.44
C ASN A 269 1.02 -4.42 18.60
N LEU A 270 0.81 -5.24 19.63
CA LEU A 270 0.42 -4.80 20.97
C LEU A 270 1.68 -4.52 21.81
N ALA A 271 1.61 -3.54 22.69
CA ALA A 271 2.58 -3.28 23.75
C ALA A 271 1.85 -3.00 25.06
N ALA A 272 2.40 -3.36 26.22
CA ALA A 272 1.70 -3.25 27.51
C ALA A 272 1.39 -1.80 27.93
N ASN A 273 2.19 -0.82 27.48
CA ASN A 273 2.05 0.60 27.82
C ASN A 273 2.83 1.50 26.83
N GLU A 274 2.72 2.82 27.01
CA GLU A 274 3.43 3.83 26.20
C GLU A 274 4.96 3.60 26.11
N ALA A 275 5.62 3.21 27.21
CA ALA A 275 7.07 3.04 27.23
C ALA A 275 7.53 1.81 26.45
N GLU A 276 6.76 0.72 26.48
CA GLU A 276 7.03 -0.47 25.66
C GLU A 276 6.79 -0.16 24.16
N CYS A 277 5.80 0.66 23.80
CA CYS A 277 5.68 1.15 22.41
C CYS A 277 6.98 1.80 21.93
N TYR A 278 7.63 2.64 22.75
CA TYR A 278 8.88 3.31 22.38
C TYR A 278 10.04 2.32 22.22
N GLU A 279 10.10 1.26 23.04
CA GLU A 279 11.06 0.18 22.88
C GLU A 279 10.83 -0.66 21.63
N GLN A 280 9.57 -0.98 21.28
CA GLN A 280 9.26 -1.64 20.00
C GLN A 280 9.65 -0.76 18.80
N LEU A 281 9.35 0.55 18.83
CA LEU A 281 9.76 1.51 17.80
C LEU A 281 11.29 1.56 17.62
N ARG A 282 12.05 1.65 18.72
CA ARG A 282 13.54 1.62 18.72
C ARG A 282 14.07 0.29 18.17
N THR A 283 13.42 -0.81 18.54
CA THR A 283 13.83 -2.17 18.16
C THR A 283 13.62 -2.40 16.68
N VAL A 284 12.42 -2.12 16.13
CA VAL A 284 12.16 -2.18 14.69
C VAL A 284 13.13 -1.29 13.92
N LEU A 285 13.32 -0.03 14.35
CA LEU A 285 14.24 0.88 13.67
C LEU A 285 15.68 0.33 13.63
N SER A 286 16.12 -0.46 14.60
CA SER A 286 17.45 -1.06 14.60
C SER A 286 17.72 -2.02 13.42
N TYR A 287 16.68 -2.57 12.79
CA TYR A 287 16.81 -3.48 11.64
C TYR A 287 16.78 -2.77 10.29
N LEU A 288 16.18 -1.57 10.21
CA LEU A 288 15.87 -0.91 8.93
C LEU A 288 16.95 0.10 8.50
N PRO A 289 17.24 0.27 7.19
CA PRO A 289 18.06 1.39 6.68
C PRO A 289 17.36 2.74 6.86
N ASN A 290 17.99 3.89 6.56
CA ASN A 290 17.27 5.19 6.61
C ASN A 290 16.34 5.39 5.41
N THR A 291 16.64 4.71 4.31
CA THR A 291 15.88 4.68 3.06
C THR A 291 16.18 3.35 2.36
N GLY A 292 15.29 2.88 1.50
CA GLY A 292 15.54 1.73 0.60
C GLY A 292 16.67 1.96 -0.42
N ARG A 293 17.35 3.11 -0.39
CA ARG A 293 18.59 3.41 -1.13
C ARG A 293 19.88 3.08 -0.35
N GLU A 294 19.76 2.59 0.89
CA GLU A 294 20.86 2.19 1.76
C GLU A 294 20.77 0.68 2.10
N PRO A 295 21.89 0.00 2.41
CA PRO A 295 21.87 -1.35 2.96
C PRO A 295 21.36 -1.33 4.42
N PRO A 296 20.72 -2.42 4.90
CA PRO A 296 20.32 -2.52 6.29
C PRO A 296 21.52 -2.49 7.26
N PRO A 297 21.36 -1.96 8.49
CA PRO A 297 22.42 -1.86 9.48
C PRO A 297 22.85 -3.23 10.04
N VAL A 298 23.98 -3.73 9.53
CA VAL A 298 24.74 -4.86 10.11
C VAL A 298 25.41 -4.40 11.42
N ILE A 299 25.39 -5.27 12.43
CA ILE A 299 26.08 -5.07 13.73
C ILE A 299 27.09 -6.19 13.97
N ALA A 300 27.98 -6.04 14.95
CA ALA A 300 28.74 -7.17 15.49
C ALA A 300 27.80 -8.15 16.22
N ALA A 301 28.13 -9.45 16.20
CA ALA A 301 27.34 -10.49 16.87
C ALA A 301 28.26 -11.44 17.67
N ASP A 302 27.89 -11.65 18.94
CA ASP A 302 28.61 -12.53 19.87
C ASP A 302 28.07 -13.97 19.91
N ASP A 303 27.05 -14.29 19.09
CA ASP A 303 26.48 -15.63 18.96
C ASP A 303 27.09 -16.35 17.74
N PRO A 304 27.92 -17.41 17.90
CA PRO A 304 28.68 -17.99 16.80
C PRO A 304 27.82 -18.42 15.62
N GLU A 305 28.26 -18.11 14.40
CA GLU A 305 27.55 -18.46 13.16
C GLU A 305 27.51 -19.99 12.93
N ASP A 306 28.50 -20.72 13.45
CA ASP A 306 28.61 -22.18 13.39
C ASP A 306 27.90 -22.92 14.54
N ARG A 307 27.22 -22.21 15.45
CA ARG A 307 26.53 -22.80 16.61
C ARG A 307 25.48 -23.84 16.18
N GLU A 308 25.72 -25.08 16.59
CA GLU A 308 24.79 -26.20 16.44
C GLU A 308 23.65 -26.19 17.48
N ASP A 309 22.54 -26.85 17.16
CA ASP A 309 21.50 -27.24 18.13
C ASP A 309 20.94 -28.66 17.86
N GLU A 310 21.45 -29.64 18.60
CA GLU A 310 20.99 -31.04 18.48
C GLU A 310 19.50 -31.27 18.79
N SER A 311 18.81 -30.33 19.46
CA SER A 311 17.39 -30.47 19.77
C SER A 311 16.51 -30.42 18.50
N LEU A 312 16.96 -29.69 17.47
CA LEU A 312 16.25 -29.56 16.19
C LEU A 312 16.10 -30.92 15.46
N ARG A 313 16.99 -31.89 15.70
CA ARG A 313 16.85 -33.27 15.19
C ARG A 313 15.61 -34.00 15.73
N ARG A 314 14.99 -33.49 16.80
CA ARG A 314 13.87 -34.13 17.51
C ARG A 314 12.61 -33.25 17.57
N ILE A 315 12.66 -32.01 17.09
CA ILE A 315 11.54 -31.08 17.19
C ILE A 315 10.35 -31.50 16.32
N ILE A 316 10.60 -32.01 15.11
CA ILE A 316 9.56 -32.49 14.21
C ILE A 316 9.10 -33.90 14.62
N PRO A 317 7.83 -34.11 15.01
CA PRO A 317 7.36 -35.42 15.46
C PRO A 317 7.23 -36.42 14.31
N ARG A 318 7.69 -37.66 14.50
CA ARG A 318 7.46 -38.79 13.56
C ARG A 318 5.98 -39.14 13.36
N ARG A 319 5.09 -38.78 14.31
CA ARG A 319 3.63 -38.89 14.16
C ARG A 319 3.12 -37.65 13.43
N GLN A 320 2.72 -37.80 12.17
CA GLN A 320 2.34 -36.68 11.28
C GLN A 320 1.28 -35.75 11.87
N THR A 321 0.26 -36.31 12.55
CA THR A 321 -0.82 -35.56 13.22
C THR A 321 -0.40 -34.82 14.49
N ARG A 322 0.86 -34.90 14.92
CA ARG A 322 1.37 -34.16 16.09
C ARG A 322 2.03 -32.85 15.65
N MET A 323 1.67 -31.79 16.36
CA MET A 323 2.20 -30.43 16.19
C MET A 323 3.50 -30.24 16.99
N TYR A 324 4.21 -29.15 16.70
CA TYR A 324 5.41 -28.67 17.39
C TYR A 324 5.40 -27.13 17.36
N ASN A 325 6.09 -26.50 18.32
CA ASN A 325 6.25 -25.06 18.39
C ASN A 325 7.31 -24.58 17.38
N PRO A 326 6.98 -23.76 16.35
CA PRO A 326 7.95 -23.33 15.34
C PRO A 326 8.85 -22.18 15.81
N TRP A 327 8.45 -21.40 16.82
CA TRP A 327 9.32 -20.36 17.41
C TRP A 327 10.61 -20.93 17.98
N THR A 328 10.62 -22.19 18.44
CA THR A 328 11.84 -22.89 18.84
C THR A 328 12.81 -23.10 17.66
N ILE A 329 12.31 -23.30 16.42
CA ILE A 329 13.18 -23.33 15.23
C ILE A 329 13.75 -21.93 14.97
N ILE A 330 12.88 -20.91 14.94
CA ILE A 330 13.28 -19.52 14.66
C ILE A 330 14.35 -19.07 15.65
N THR A 331 14.06 -19.14 16.96
CA THR A 331 14.94 -18.67 18.05
C THR A 331 16.20 -19.51 18.25
N SER A 332 16.23 -20.75 17.76
CA SER A 332 17.48 -21.54 17.70
C SER A 332 18.38 -21.09 16.54
N VAL A 333 17.80 -20.82 15.36
CA VAL A 333 18.57 -20.51 14.14
C VAL A 333 19.06 -19.06 14.12
N VAL A 334 18.23 -18.09 14.49
CA VAL A 334 18.61 -16.66 14.49
C VAL A 334 19.53 -16.31 15.66
N ASP A 335 20.17 -15.15 15.59
CA ASP A 335 21.05 -14.68 16.67
C ASP A 335 20.27 -14.51 17.98
N LYS A 336 20.83 -14.99 19.09
CA LYS A 336 20.22 -14.89 20.44
C LYS A 336 19.72 -13.47 20.73
N GLY A 337 18.45 -13.35 21.11
CA GLY A 337 17.82 -12.07 21.45
C GLY A 337 17.45 -11.18 20.26
N SER A 338 17.70 -11.59 19.00
CA SER A 338 17.34 -10.82 17.81
C SER A 338 15.90 -11.01 17.32
N TRP A 339 15.16 -12.02 17.80
CA TRP A 339 13.80 -12.28 17.32
C TRP A 339 12.82 -11.17 17.74
N PHE A 340 12.23 -10.49 16.75
CA PHE A 340 11.16 -9.52 16.93
C PHE A 340 9.97 -9.89 16.04
N GLU A 341 8.89 -10.39 16.64
CA GLU A 341 7.68 -10.75 15.90
C GLU A 341 6.82 -9.54 15.55
N ILE A 342 6.19 -9.58 14.37
CA ILE A 342 5.27 -8.58 13.84
C ILE A 342 3.92 -9.26 13.60
N GLY A 343 2.83 -8.72 14.14
CA GLY A 343 1.49 -9.29 13.95
C GLY A 343 1.20 -10.53 14.78
N ALA A 344 1.80 -10.70 15.97
CA ALA A 344 1.68 -11.94 16.78
C ALA A 344 0.23 -12.35 17.14
N LEU A 345 -0.70 -11.39 17.15
CA LEU A 345 -2.12 -11.60 17.45
C LEU A 345 -3.02 -11.73 16.21
N TRP A 346 -2.52 -11.43 15.01
CA TRP A 346 -3.24 -11.50 13.72
C TRP A 346 -2.62 -12.56 12.79
N GLY A 347 -3.39 -13.04 11.82
CA GLY A 347 -2.93 -13.99 10.79
C GLY A 347 -2.20 -15.21 11.35
N ARG A 348 -2.68 -15.76 12.48
CA ARG A 348 -1.91 -16.64 13.39
C ARG A 348 -1.56 -18.03 12.84
N THR A 349 -1.99 -18.35 11.62
CA THR A 349 -1.48 -19.47 10.80
C THR A 349 -0.05 -19.20 10.29
N ALA A 350 0.36 -17.93 10.22
CA ALA A 350 1.67 -17.47 9.79
C ALA A 350 2.38 -16.70 10.92
N ILE A 351 3.67 -16.95 11.04
CA ILE A 351 4.62 -16.27 11.94
C ILE A 351 5.50 -15.41 11.04
N GLY A 352 5.69 -14.15 11.43
CA GLY A 352 6.42 -13.17 10.62
C GLY A 352 7.12 -12.16 11.51
N GLY A 353 8.33 -11.75 11.17
CA GLY A 353 9.09 -10.82 11.98
C GLY A 353 10.46 -10.47 11.41
N LEU A 354 11.29 -9.88 12.26
CA LEU A 354 12.65 -9.43 11.98
C LEU A 354 13.62 -10.17 12.91
N ALA A 355 14.82 -10.45 12.42
CA ALA A 355 15.89 -11.12 13.18
C ALA A 355 17.28 -10.76 12.64
N ARG A 356 18.33 -11.43 13.16
CA ARG A 356 19.69 -11.35 12.62
C ARG A 356 20.33 -12.72 12.41
N LEU A 357 21.26 -12.77 11.47
CA LEU A 357 22.15 -13.91 11.20
C LEU A 357 23.59 -13.37 11.11
N GLY A 358 24.38 -13.59 12.16
CA GLY A 358 25.72 -12.99 12.29
C GLY A 358 25.66 -11.46 12.27
N GLY A 359 24.67 -10.87 12.95
CA GLY A 359 24.46 -9.43 13.07
C GLY A 359 23.78 -8.77 11.87
N ARG A 360 23.61 -9.49 10.75
CA ARG A 360 22.99 -9.00 9.50
C ARG A 360 21.46 -9.08 9.61
N PRO A 361 20.70 -7.97 9.44
CA PRO A 361 19.23 -8.01 9.48
C PRO A 361 18.60 -8.96 8.45
N VAL A 362 17.58 -9.71 8.86
CA VAL A 362 16.74 -10.51 7.97
C VAL A 362 15.26 -10.39 8.35
N GLY A 363 14.39 -10.50 7.36
CA GLY A 363 13.00 -10.89 7.59
C GLY A 363 12.93 -12.39 7.85
N VAL A 364 11.97 -12.84 8.67
CA VAL A 364 11.71 -14.26 8.87
C VAL A 364 10.24 -14.57 8.64
N ILE A 365 9.98 -15.64 7.90
CA ILE A 365 8.66 -16.21 7.63
C ILE A 365 8.63 -17.64 8.15
N SER A 366 7.54 -18.04 8.83
CA SER A 366 7.29 -19.44 9.19
C SER A 366 5.79 -19.72 9.24
N LEU A 367 5.39 -20.98 9.14
CA LEU A 367 4.00 -21.40 9.33
C LEU A 367 3.79 -21.95 10.74
N ASN A 368 2.67 -21.58 11.36
CA ASN A 368 2.32 -22.03 12.70
C ASN A 368 1.55 -23.35 12.67
N CYS A 369 2.24 -24.48 12.80
CA CYS A 369 1.55 -25.78 12.74
C CYS A 369 0.56 -26.02 13.91
N GLU A 370 0.63 -25.21 14.98
CA GLU A 370 -0.28 -25.28 16.14
C GLU A 370 -1.63 -24.56 15.91
N VAL A 371 -1.76 -23.76 14.83
CA VAL A 371 -3.01 -23.08 14.44
C VAL A 371 -3.46 -23.57 13.08
N ASN A 372 -4.68 -24.12 12.99
CA ASN A 372 -5.24 -24.73 11.77
C ASN A 372 -4.30 -25.76 11.09
N GLY A 373 -3.47 -26.45 11.88
CA GLY A 373 -2.45 -27.36 11.36
C GLY A 373 -1.38 -26.67 10.50
N GLY A 374 -1.25 -25.34 10.52
CA GLY A 374 -0.37 -24.56 9.63
C GLY A 374 -0.91 -24.36 8.21
N ALA A 375 -2.18 -24.72 7.94
CA ALA A 375 -2.83 -24.45 6.66
C ALA A 375 -3.09 -22.95 6.50
N LEU A 376 -2.55 -22.36 5.43
CA LEU A 376 -2.48 -20.91 5.26
C LEU A 376 -3.86 -20.32 4.95
N ASP A 377 -4.32 -19.40 5.78
CA ASP A 377 -5.62 -18.72 5.64
C ASP A 377 -5.49 -17.31 5.05
N ALA A 378 -6.62 -16.63 4.85
CA ALA A 378 -6.66 -15.27 4.31
C ALA A 378 -5.83 -14.27 5.13
N ALA A 379 -5.98 -14.27 6.46
CA ALA A 379 -5.28 -13.36 7.35
C ALA A 379 -3.76 -13.63 7.41
N GLY A 380 -3.35 -14.90 7.45
CA GLY A 380 -1.93 -15.28 7.33
C GLY A 380 -1.35 -14.88 5.98
N SER A 381 -2.12 -15.01 4.89
CA SER A 381 -1.68 -14.59 3.55
C SER A 381 -1.48 -13.07 3.46
N GLN A 382 -2.40 -12.27 4.01
CA GLN A 382 -2.27 -10.81 4.12
C GLN A 382 -1.05 -10.40 4.96
N LYS A 383 -0.85 -11.04 6.12
CA LYS A 383 0.29 -10.82 7.02
C LYS A 383 1.63 -11.06 6.32
N LEU A 384 1.78 -12.19 5.63
CA LEU A 384 2.99 -12.51 4.88
C LEU A 384 3.20 -11.55 3.70
N ALA A 385 2.14 -11.15 2.99
CA ALA A 385 2.26 -10.20 1.89
C ALA A 385 2.73 -8.80 2.36
N ARG A 386 2.24 -8.32 3.51
CA ARG A 386 2.71 -7.07 4.14
C ARG A 386 4.18 -7.18 4.57
N LEU A 387 4.60 -8.30 5.16
CA LEU A 387 5.98 -8.52 5.58
C LEU A 387 6.96 -8.64 4.39
N LEU A 388 6.60 -9.35 3.33
CA LEU A 388 7.42 -9.44 2.10
C LEU A 388 7.63 -8.05 1.49
N LYS A 389 6.57 -7.24 1.39
CA LYS A 389 6.66 -5.85 0.88
C LYS A 389 7.52 -4.96 1.78
N LEU A 390 7.42 -5.10 3.11
CA LEU A 390 8.32 -4.42 4.04
C LEU A 390 9.79 -4.80 3.78
N CYS A 391 10.07 -6.10 3.66
CA CYS A 391 11.42 -6.60 3.43
C CYS A 391 11.98 -6.13 2.07
N ASP A 392 11.16 -6.12 1.02
CA ASP A 392 11.55 -5.71 -0.32
C ASP A 392 11.87 -4.21 -0.42
N VAL A 393 11.04 -3.33 0.16
CA VAL A 393 11.35 -1.89 0.18
C VAL A 393 12.53 -1.53 1.10
N MET A 394 12.75 -2.31 2.17
CA MET A 394 13.83 -2.10 3.16
C MET A 394 15.15 -2.83 2.85
N ASN A 395 15.22 -3.60 1.76
CA ASN A 395 16.39 -4.41 1.37
C ASN A 395 16.77 -5.52 2.39
N LEU A 396 15.79 -6.12 3.08
CA LEU A 396 16.01 -7.19 4.07
C LEU A 396 15.87 -8.58 3.42
N PRO A 397 16.93 -9.40 3.31
CA PRO A 397 16.81 -10.78 2.87
C PRO A 397 15.85 -11.57 3.78
N VAL A 398 15.10 -12.53 3.22
CA VAL A 398 14.06 -13.26 3.97
C VAL A 398 14.42 -14.73 4.14
N LEU A 399 14.52 -15.18 5.39
CA LEU A 399 14.63 -16.59 5.76
C LEU A 399 13.22 -17.19 5.94
N GLN A 400 12.93 -18.33 5.31
CA GLN A 400 11.64 -19.00 5.38
C GLN A 400 11.74 -20.39 6.00
N PHE A 401 10.93 -20.69 7.03
CA PHE A 401 10.78 -22.04 7.59
C PHE A 401 9.46 -22.66 7.11
N ILE A 402 9.54 -23.60 6.17
CA ILE A 402 8.38 -24.12 5.43
C ILE A 402 7.85 -25.41 6.06
N ASP A 403 6.59 -25.34 6.53
CA ASP A 403 5.79 -26.48 6.99
C ASP A 403 4.30 -26.30 6.62
N VAL A 404 4.02 -26.05 5.34
CA VAL A 404 2.70 -25.73 4.80
C VAL A 404 1.98 -26.99 4.24
N PRO A 405 0.80 -27.37 4.77
CA PRO A 405 0.01 -28.48 4.25
C PRO A 405 -0.86 -28.11 3.03
N GLY A 406 -0.90 -26.83 2.67
CA GLY A 406 -1.82 -26.24 1.69
C GLY A 406 -2.46 -24.96 2.23
N TYR A 407 -3.47 -24.48 1.53
CA TYR A 407 -4.37 -23.43 2.05
C TYR A 407 -5.36 -24.00 3.06
N ALA A 408 -5.92 -23.13 3.92
CA ALA A 408 -7.07 -23.47 4.74
C ALA A 408 -8.28 -23.82 3.85
N ILE A 409 -9.07 -24.81 4.28
CA ILE A 409 -10.22 -25.34 3.53
C ILE A 409 -11.51 -25.31 4.37
N GLY A 410 -12.66 -25.38 3.70
CA GLY A 410 -13.97 -25.43 4.33
C GLY A 410 -14.66 -24.05 4.43
N THR A 411 -15.91 -24.05 4.89
CA THR A 411 -16.83 -22.89 4.74
C THR A 411 -16.33 -21.58 5.34
N VAL A 412 -15.49 -21.61 6.37
CA VAL A 412 -14.84 -20.40 6.92
C VAL A 412 -13.81 -19.85 5.93
N ALA A 413 -12.94 -20.71 5.38
CA ALA A 413 -11.89 -20.30 4.45
C ALA A 413 -12.46 -19.76 3.12
N GLU A 414 -13.56 -20.32 2.63
CA GLU A 414 -14.27 -19.78 1.46
C GLU A 414 -14.88 -18.41 1.76
N ARG A 415 -15.56 -18.25 2.92
CA ARG A 415 -16.15 -16.96 3.34
C ARG A 415 -15.12 -15.87 3.58
N THR A 416 -13.90 -16.22 3.99
CA THR A 416 -12.78 -15.26 4.10
C THR A 416 -12.00 -15.08 2.80
N ALA A 417 -12.46 -15.66 1.68
CA ALA A 417 -11.81 -15.63 0.37
C ALA A 417 -10.33 -16.08 0.41
N THR A 418 -10.01 -17.15 1.16
CA THR A 418 -8.63 -17.64 1.35
C THR A 418 -7.90 -17.89 0.02
N MET A 419 -8.58 -18.41 -1.00
CA MET A 419 -7.97 -18.61 -2.33
C MET A 419 -7.52 -17.28 -2.97
N ARG A 420 -8.34 -16.23 -2.89
CA ARG A 420 -7.99 -14.88 -3.40
C ARG A 420 -6.76 -14.35 -2.68
N TRP A 421 -6.77 -14.34 -1.35
CA TRP A 421 -5.65 -13.80 -0.56
C TRP A 421 -4.37 -14.64 -0.67
N GLY A 422 -4.50 -15.95 -0.82
CA GLY A 422 -3.38 -16.85 -1.13
C GLY A 422 -2.75 -16.57 -2.50
N VAL A 423 -3.56 -16.27 -3.51
CA VAL A 423 -3.07 -15.84 -4.84
C VAL A 423 -2.46 -14.44 -4.80
N GLU A 424 -3.00 -13.50 -4.01
CA GLU A 424 -2.37 -12.17 -3.80
C GLU A 424 -1.03 -12.26 -3.05
N LEU A 425 -0.87 -13.23 -2.13
CA LEU A 425 0.44 -13.58 -1.58
C LEU A 425 1.36 -14.16 -2.66
N GLY A 426 0.87 -15.05 -3.51
CA GLY A 426 1.62 -15.57 -4.66
C GLY A 426 2.14 -14.46 -5.58
N LYS A 427 1.27 -13.53 -5.99
CA LYS A 427 1.66 -12.33 -6.73
C LYS A 427 2.72 -11.52 -5.99
N THR A 428 2.60 -11.39 -4.66
CA THR A 428 3.59 -10.67 -3.84
C THR A 428 4.95 -11.39 -3.81
N TYR A 429 5.00 -12.72 -3.77
CA TYR A 429 6.24 -13.47 -3.92
C TYR A 429 6.92 -13.18 -5.27
N PHE A 430 6.20 -13.29 -6.38
CA PHE A 430 6.78 -13.14 -7.73
C PHE A 430 7.01 -11.67 -8.17
N THR A 431 6.41 -10.68 -7.50
CA THR A 431 6.66 -9.24 -7.79
C THR A 431 7.67 -8.60 -6.85
N THR A 432 7.92 -9.16 -5.66
CA THR A 432 9.08 -8.77 -4.85
C THR A 432 10.35 -9.38 -5.45
N THR A 433 11.48 -8.69 -5.29
CA THR A 433 12.78 -9.01 -5.90
C THR A 433 13.89 -9.26 -4.87
N ILE A 434 13.57 -9.15 -3.58
CA ILE A 434 14.50 -9.39 -2.47
C ILE A 434 14.88 -10.88 -2.33
N PRO A 435 16.15 -11.25 -2.04
CA PRO A 435 16.54 -12.65 -1.89
C PRO A 435 15.77 -13.38 -0.78
N LEU A 436 15.40 -14.64 -1.08
CA LEU A 436 14.71 -15.56 -0.17
C LEU A 436 15.60 -16.78 0.06
N PHE A 437 15.53 -17.40 1.24
CA PHE A 437 16.13 -18.70 1.53
C PHE A 437 15.12 -19.62 2.19
N ASN A 438 14.91 -20.82 1.63
CA ASN A 438 13.90 -21.74 2.13
C ASN A 438 14.53 -22.88 2.94
N VAL A 439 14.10 -23.06 4.19
CA VAL A 439 14.38 -24.24 5.01
C VAL A 439 13.11 -25.06 5.08
N ILE A 440 13.06 -26.18 4.34
CA ILE A 440 11.90 -27.06 4.28
C ILE A 440 11.93 -28.01 5.49
N THR A 441 11.29 -27.59 6.59
CA THR A 441 11.39 -28.28 7.89
C THR A 441 10.52 -29.54 7.95
N ARG A 442 9.33 -29.52 7.32
CA ARG A 442 8.46 -30.70 7.18
C ARG A 442 7.61 -30.64 5.91
N ARG A 443 6.42 -30.01 5.93
CA ARG A 443 5.45 -30.10 4.82
C ARG A 443 5.65 -29.04 3.75
N ALA A 444 5.55 -29.43 2.48
CA ALA A 444 5.37 -28.51 1.36
C ALA A 444 4.41 -29.12 0.35
N TYR A 445 3.12 -28.78 0.46
CA TYR A 445 2.06 -29.34 -0.39
C TYR A 445 1.31 -28.30 -1.22
N GLY A 446 0.95 -28.70 -2.45
CA GLY A 446 0.03 -27.99 -3.33
C GLY A 446 0.46 -26.58 -3.72
N VAL A 447 -0.50 -25.77 -4.15
CA VAL A 447 -0.28 -24.39 -4.65
C VAL A 447 0.39 -23.50 -3.60
N ALA A 448 -0.02 -23.59 -2.33
CA ALA A 448 0.58 -22.81 -1.25
C ALA A 448 2.08 -23.13 -1.05
N GLY A 449 2.46 -24.41 -1.08
CA GLY A 449 3.86 -24.82 -1.01
C GLY A 449 4.66 -24.38 -2.23
N GLY A 450 4.11 -24.60 -3.44
CA GLY A 450 4.78 -24.23 -4.70
C GLY A 450 5.09 -22.74 -4.81
N LEU A 451 4.13 -21.88 -4.47
CA LEU A 451 4.28 -20.41 -4.52
C LEU A 451 5.32 -19.88 -3.52
N MET A 452 5.52 -20.53 -2.37
CA MET A 452 6.52 -20.11 -1.38
C MET A 452 7.95 -20.53 -1.76
N LEU A 453 8.11 -21.62 -2.51
CA LEU A 453 9.43 -22.18 -2.85
C LEU A 453 9.98 -21.63 -4.17
N GLY A 454 9.18 -21.65 -5.24
CA GLY A 454 9.62 -21.34 -6.62
C GLY A 454 9.70 -19.86 -6.98
N ALA A 455 9.75 -18.95 -6.00
CA ALA A 455 9.61 -17.51 -6.20
C ALA A 455 10.88 -16.79 -6.68
N ARG A 456 12.02 -17.48 -6.81
CA ARG A 456 13.33 -16.91 -7.19
C ARG A 456 14.05 -17.86 -8.14
N ASP A 457 14.89 -17.29 -9.01
CA ASP A 457 15.77 -18.02 -9.91
C ASP A 457 17.22 -17.52 -9.75
N PRO A 458 18.19 -18.38 -9.40
CA PRO A 458 18.00 -19.75 -8.94
C PRO A 458 17.24 -19.82 -7.61
N VAL A 459 16.55 -20.94 -7.36
CA VAL A 459 15.98 -21.22 -6.03
C VAL A 459 17.12 -21.48 -5.04
N MET A 460 17.05 -20.86 -3.86
CA MET A 460 18.03 -21.06 -2.78
C MET A 460 17.33 -21.71 -1.58
N GLN A 461 17.62 -22.98 -1.32
CA GLN A 461 16.93 -23.74 -0.29
C GLN A 461 17.73 -24.95 0.23
N VAL A 462 17.29 -25.47 1.37
CA VAL A 462 17.68 -26.76 1.96
C VAL A 462 16.47 -27.45 2.59
N ALA A 463 16.46 -28.77 2.63
CA ALA A 463 15.43 -29.52 3.34
C ALA A 463 15.96 -30.21 4.60
N TRP A 464 15.04 -30.55 5.52
CA TRP A 464 15.31 -31.43 6.65
C TRP A 464 14.90 -32.89 6.34
N PRO A 465 15.47 -33.92 7.01
CA PRO A 465 15.12 -35.33 6.81
C PRO A 465 13.68 -35.69 7.22
N SER A 466 12.95 -34.74 7.79
CA SER A 466 11.52 -34.78 8.11
C SER A 466 10.60 -34.33 6.97
N GLY A 467 11.15 -34.02 5.80
CA GLY A 467 10.41 -33.55 4.62
C GLY A 467 9.23 -34.43 4.19
N GLN A 468 8.14 -33.80 3.77
CA GLN A 468 6.96 -34.43 3.17
C GLN A 468 6.33 -33.47 2.14
N TRP A 469 6.32 -33.84 0.86
CA TRP A 469 5.97 -32.91 -0.21
C TRP A 469 5.30 -33.58 -1.42
N GLY A 470 4.56 -32.78 -2.19
CA GLY A 470 3.88 -33.21 -3.42
C GLY A 470 2.65 -32.34 -3.72
N SER A 471 1.87 -32.71 -4.75
CA SER A 471 0.66 -31.97 -5.11
C SER A 471 -0.43 -32.05 -4.04
N LEU A 472 -0.54 -33.20 -3.36
CA LEU A 472 -1.54 -33.50 -2.32
C LEU A 472 -0.93 -34.46 -1.27
N PRO A 473 -1.43 -34.49 -0.02
CA PRO A 473 -1.18 -35.57 0.93
C PRO A 473 -1.70 -36.93 0.42
N LEU A 474 -1.10 -38.04 0.88
CA LEU A 474 -1.54 -39.39 0.54
C LEU A 474 -2.93 -39.73 1.12
N GLU A 475 -3.19 -39.23 2.32
CA GLU A 475 -4.45 -39.41 3.05
C GLU A 475 -5.56 -38.70 2.26
N GLY A 476 -6.53 -39.47 1.76
CA GLY A 476 -7.51 -39.03 0.74
C GLY A 476 -6.97 -39.02 -0.70
N GLY A 477 -5.71 -38.64 -0.92
CA GLY A 477 -5.08 -38.62 -2.26
C GLY A 477 -5.10 -39.98 -2.98
N ILE A 478 -4.84 -41.08 -2.25
CA ILE A 478 -4.90 -42.44 -2.80
C ILE A 478 -6.32 -42.81 -3.27
N GLU A 479 -7.36 -42.44 -2.50
CA GLU A 479 -8.76 -42.74 -2.86
C GLU A 479 -9.25 -41.98 -4.09
N VAL A 480 -8.71 -40.79 -4.33
CA VAL A 480 -9.02 -39.98 -5.52
C VAL A 480 -8.29 -40.53 -6.74
N ALA A 481 -6.97 -40.75 -6.64
CA ALA A 481 -6.15 -41.23 -7.76
C ALA A 481 -6.54 -42.65 -8.20
N HIS A 482 -6.73 -43.57 -7.25
CA HIS A 482 -6.97 -45.00 -7.51
C HIS A 482 -8.45 -45.38 -7.40
N ARG A 483 -9.36 -44.41 -7.54
CA ARG A 483 -10.83 -44.60 -7.42
C ARG A 483 -11.37 -45.76 -8.26
N HIS A 484 -10.84 -45.99 -9.45
CA HIS A 484 -11.25 -47.10 -10.31
C HIS A 484 -10.74 -48.43 -9.75
N GLU A 485 -9.44 -48.55 -9.51
CA GLU A 485 -8.80 -49.76 -8.98
C GLU A 485 -9.40 -50.20 -7.63
N LEU A 486 -9.61 -49.24 -6.71
CA LEU A 486 -10.22 -49.51 -5.40
C LEU A 486 -11.68 -49.98 -5.52
N ARG A 487 -12.43 -49.55 -6.55
CA ARG A 487 -13.79 -50.05 -6.84
C ARG A 487 -13.79 -51.45 -7.43
N GLU A 488 -12.83 -51.79 -8.28
CA GLU A 488 -12.69 -53.16 -8.78
C GLU A 488 -12.24 -54.11 -7.65
N ALA A 489 -11.33 -53.66 -6.78
CA ALA A 489 -10.96 -54.39 -5.56
C ALA A 489 -12.14 -54.53 -4.58
N GLU A 490 -13.04 -53.55 -4.49
CA GLU A 490 -14.27 -53.59 -3.69
C GLU A 490 -15.25 -54.67 -4.17
N LYS A 491 -15.41 -54.86 -5.49
CA LYS A 491 -16.24 -55.93 -6.07
C LYS A 491 -15.78 -57.34 -5.68
N VAL A 492 -14.49 -57.52 -5.38
CA VAL A 492 -13.89 -58.81 -4.98
C VAL A 492 -13.54 -58.88 -3.48
N GLY A 493 -13.93 -57.87 -2.68
CA GLY A 493 -13.69 -57.86 -1.23
C GLY A 493 -12.22 -57.67 -0.81
N GLN A 494 -11.41 -57.00 -1.64
CA GLN A 494 -9.97 -56.78 -1.41
C GLN A 494 -9.56 -55.30 -1.36
N LYS A 495 -10.54 -54.38 -1.27
CA LYS A 495 -10.34 -52.92 -1.25
C LYS A 495 -9.32 -52.48 -0.20
N GLU A 496 -9.46 -52.96 1.03
CA GLU A 496 -8.63 -52.62 2.18
C GLU A 496 -7.20 -53.14 2.02
N ALA A 497 -7.04 -54.33 1.43
CA ALA A 497 -5.73 -54.90 1.11
C ALA A 497 -5.03 -54.06 0.02
N ARG A 498 -5.74 -53.76 -1.08
CA ARG A 498 -5.18 -52.97 -2.20
C ARG A 498 -4.86 -51.54 -1.79
N TYR A 499 -5.70 -50.91 -0.95
CA TYR A 499 -5.40 -49.59 -0.36
C TYR A 499 -4.12 -49.63 0.46
N LYS A 500 -3.93 -50.65 1.30
CA LYS A 500 -2.73 -50.81 2.14
C LYS A 500 -1.47 -51.05 1.32
N GLU A 501 -1.55 -51.84 0.24
CA GLU A 501 -0.43 -52.02 -0.71
C GLU A 501 -0.01 -50.68 -1.34
N LEU A 502 -0.97 -49.91 -1.85
CA LEU A 502 -0.73 -48.58 -2.42
C LEU A 502 -0.14 -47.63 -1.37
N GLU A 503 -0.67 -47.63 -0.15
CA GLU A 503 -0.15 -46.81 0.96
C GLU A 503 1.29 -47.17 1.33
N GLU A 504 1.62 -48.46 1.46
CA GLU A 504 2.98 -48.92 1.74
C GLU A 504 3.95 -48.58 0.60
N GLU A 505 3.50 -48.69 -0.65
CA GLU A 505 4.27 -48.23 -1.81
C GLU A 505 4.53 -46.72 -1.77
N TYR A 506 3.49 -45.88 -1.70
CA TYR A 506 3.65 -44.43 -1.74
C TYR A 506 4.46 -43.91 -0.54
N ARG A 507 4.25 -44.44 0.67
CA ARG A 507 5.06 -44.07 1.86
C ARG A 507 6.54 -44.41 1.68
N ARG A 508 6.89 -45.50 0.97
CA ARG A 508 8.26 -45.89 0.60
C ARG A 508 8.84 -45.01 -0.51
N LEU A 509 8.01 -44.51 -1.42
CA LEU A 509 8.40 -43.58 -2.50
C LEU A 509 8.61 -42.15 -1.97
N MET A 510 7.85 -41.70 -0.96
CA MET A 510 7.97 -40.39 -0.30
C MET A 510 9.14 -40.27 0.69
N ASN A 511 10.18 -41.10 0.59
CA ASN A 511 11.42 -40.89 1.35
C ASN A 511 12.15 -39.65 0.77
N PRO A 512 12.42 -38.59 1.55
CA PRO A 512 13.07 -37.36 1.05
C PRO A 512 14.38 -37.59 0.28
N VAL A 513 15.17 -38.60 0.65
CA VAL A 513 16.43 -38.95 -0.04
C VAL A 513 16.18 -39.34 -1.51
N ARG A 514 15.00 -39.87 -1.86
CA ARG A 514 14.63 -40.13 -3.26
C ARG A 514 14.47 -38.84 -4.08
N THR A 515 14.04 -37.75 -3.46
CA THR A 515 13.92 -36.44 -4.10
C THR A 515 15.30 -35.80 -4.30
N ALA A 516 16.19 -35.89 -3.31
CA ALA A 516 17.59 -35.46 -3.47
C ALA A 516 18.34 -36.29 -4.54
N ASN A 517 18.16 -37.62 -4.57
CA ASN A 517 18.71 -38.49 -5.63
C ASN A 517 18.23 -38.14 -7.05
N ALA A 518 17.09 -37.46 -7.17
CA ALA A 518 16.53 -36.97 -8.43
C ALA A 518 16.81 -35.47 -8.68
N PHE A 519 17.62 -34.83 -7.82
CA PHE A 519 17.90 -33.40 -7.80
C PHE A 519 16.64 -32.50 -7.74
N GLY A 520 15.56 -33.01 -7.12
CA GLY A 520 14.35 -32.22 -6.82
C GLY A 520 14.41 -31.45 -5.49
N VAL A 521 15.55 -31.52 -4.81
CA VAL A 521 16.00 -30.59 -3.76
C VAL A 521 17.52 -30.60 -3.75
N GLU A 522 18.13 -29.45 -3.50
CA GLU A 522 19.54 -29.16 -3.69
C GLU A 522 20.42 -29.80 -2.60
N GLU A 523 19.93 -29.83 -1.34
CA GLU A 523 20.58 -30.52 -0.22
C GLU A 523 19.58 -30.87 0.90
N ILE A 524 19.83 -31.97 1.62
CA ILE A 524 19.11 -32.36 2.84
C ILE A 524 20.08 -32.31 4.04
N ILE A 525 20.02 -31.24 4.82
CA ILE A 525 20.95 -30.97 5.93
C ILE A 525 20.53 -31.67 7.23
N ASP A 526 21.47 -31.89 8.14
CA ASP A 526 21.16 -32.21 9.53
C ASP A 526 20.49 -30.98 10.20
N PRO A 527 19.28 -31.09 10.79
CA PRO A 527 18.58 -29.94 11.37
C PRO A 527 19.41 -29.12 12.37
N LYS A 528 20.37 -29.75 13.08
CA LYS A 528 21.24 -29.05 14.03
C LYS A 528 22.18 -28.03 13.39
N ASP A 529 22.48 -28.17 12.11
CA ASP A 529 23.43 -27.32 11.36
C ASP A 529 22.74 -26.13 10.66
N THR A 530 21.41 -26.00 10.78
CA THR A 530 20.61 -25.00 10.05
C THR A 530 21.12 -23.57 10.24
N ARG A 531 21.60 -23.20 11.45
CA ARG A 531 22.19 -21.88 11.71
C ARG A 531 23.42 -21.59 10.84
N ARG A 532 24.35 -22.55 10.73
CA ARG A 532 25.58 -22.42 9.94
C ARG A 532 25.28 -22.15 8.47
N VAL A 533 24.28 -22.86 7.92
CA VAL A 533 23.82 -22.69 6.54
C VAL A 533 23.17 -21.32 6.33
N CYS A 534 22.24 -20.93 7.21
CA CYS A 534 21.55 -19.63 7.11
C CYS A 534 22.51 -18.44 7.29
N CYS A 535 23.51 -18.53 8.17
CA CYS A 535 24.50 -17.47 8.34
C CYS A 535 25.42 -17.33 7.13
N ALA A 536 25.90 -18.43 6.56
CA ALA A 536 26.71 -18.42 5.34
C ALA A 536 25.95 -17.83 4.13
N TRP A 537 24.67 -18.18 3.98
CA TRP A 537 23.80 -17.55 2.97
C TRP A 537 23.64 -16.04 3.23
N ALA A 538 23.29 -15.65 4.46
CA ALA A 538 23.08 -14.24 4.81
C ALA A 538 24.36 -13.41 4.62
N GLN A 539 25.54 -13.98 4.90
CA GLN A 539 26.82 -13.36 4.57
C GLN A 539 26.94 -13.07 3.07
N HIS A 540 26.82 -14.10 2.23
CA HIS A 540 27.01 -13.97 0.79
C HIS A 540 26.01 -12.99 0.15
N VAL A 541 24.74 -13.01 0.60
CA VAL A 541 23.71 -12.07 0.14
C VAL A 541 24.06 -10.62 0.48
N TYR A 542 24.59 -10.35 1.68
CA TYR A 542 25.00 -8.99 2.06
C TYR A 542 26.29 -8.53 1.38
N GLU A 543 27.19 -9.45 1.03
CA GLU A 543 28.45 -9.16 0.35
C GLU A 543 28.29 -8.94 -1.16
N VAL A 544 27.32 -9.59 -1.81
CA VAL A 544 27.14 -9.56 -3.28
C VAL A 544 25.77 -9.00 -3.69
N MET A 545 24.70 -9.72 -3.36
CA MET A 545 23.36 -9.44 -3.93
C MET A 545 22.73 -8.12 -3.44
N ILE A 546 23.01 -7.69 -2.21
CA ILE A 546 22.50 -6.42 -1.67
C ILE A 546 23.19 -5.21 -2.34
N PRO A 547 24.52 -5.15 -2.48
CA PRO A 547 25.19 -4.16 -3.33
C PRO A 547 24.65 -4.10 -4.77
N GLU A 548 24.45 -5.24 -5.43
CA GLU A 548 23.89 -5.30 -6.79
C GLU A 548 22.44 -4.77 -6.84
N ARG A 549 21.58 -5.21 -5.91
CA ARG A 549 20.21 -4.71 -5.75
C ARG A 549 20.18 -3.18 -5.55
N LEU A 550 21.09 -2.63 -4.76
CA LEU A 550 21.17 -1.19 -4.53
C LEU A 550 21.59 -0.43 -5.79
N ALA A 551 22.49 -0.98 -6.61
CA ALA A 551 22.83 -0.43 -7.91
C ALA A 551 21.65 -0.48 -8.89
N ASP A 552 20.94 -1.61 -8.97
CA ASP A 552 19.72 -1.76 -9.78
C ASP A 552 18.59 -0.80 -9.36
N ARG A 553 18.41 -0.58 -8.04
CA ARG A 553 17.47 0.44 -7.52
C ARG A 553 17.93 1.87 -7.84
N ALA A 554 19.23 2.14 -7.83
CA ALA A 554 19.78 3.45 -8.21
C ALA A 554 19.65 3.72 -9.72
N ALA A 555 19.75 2.68 -10.55
CA ALA A 555 19.53 2.72 -11.99
C ALA A 555 18.03 2.70 -12.40
N GLY A 556 17.11 2.56 -11.44
CA GLY A 556 15.66 2.52 -11.70
C GLY A 556 15.13 1.20 -12.27
N LYS A 557 15.98 0.18 -12.41
CA LYS A 557 15.63 -1.18 -12.88
C LYS A 557 14.79 -1.95 -11.86
N ILE A 558 15.01 -1.72 -10.57
CA ILE A 558 14.18 -2.26 -9.48
C ILE A 558 13.48 -1.10 -8.77
N GLN A 559 12.15 -1.11 -8.74
CA GLN A 559 11.33 -0.07 -8.10
C GLN A 559 10.36 -0.71 -7.08
N PRO A 560 10.81 -0.98 -5.84
CA PRO A 560 9.99 -1.61 -4.80
C PRO A 560 8.82 -0.74 -4.36
N VAL A 561 7.68 -1.37 -4.12
CA VAL A 561 6.42 -0.71 -3.78
C VAL A 561 5.82 -1.36 -2.53
N PHE A 562 5.56 -0.57 -1.49
CA PHE A 562 5.01 -1.06 -0.22
C PHE A 562 3.47 -1.20 -0.28
N ILE A 563 2.80 -0.25 -0.92
CA ILE A 563 1.34 -0.23 -1.08
C ILE A 563 1.00 -0.62 -2.53
N THR A 564 0.31 -1.74 -2.71
CA THR A 564 -0.22 -2.17 -4.01
C THR A 564 -0.98 -1.02 -4.68
N GLN A 565 -0.74 -0.73 -5.96
CA GLN A 565 -1.58 0.21 -6.69
C GLN A 565 -3.03 -0.29 -6.68
N THR A 566 -3.92 0.44 -6.02
CA THR A 566 -5.36 0.25 -6.18
C THR A 566 -5.69 0.60 -7.63
N MET A 567 -6.23 -0.36 -8.38
CA MET A 567 -6.72 -0.12 -9.72
C MET A 567 -7.84 0.93 -9.68
N ASN A 568 -7.79 1.92 -10.57
CA ASN A 568 -8.57 3.15 -10.46
C ASN A 568 -9.96 3.03 -11.09
N PHE A 569 -10.71 1.99 -10.70
CA PHE A 569 -12.06 1.70 -11.19
C PHE A 569 -12.88 0.88 -10.18
N THR A 570 -14.20 1.02 -10.26
CA THR A 570 -15.17 0.27 -9.45
C THR A 570 -15.77 -0.87 -10.27
N ILE A 571 -16.07 -2.01 -9.66
CA ILE A 571 -16.88 -3.08 -10.29
C ILE A 571 -18.13 -3.30 -9.45
N VAL A 572 -19.32 -3.15 -10.05
CA VAL A 572 -20.62 -3.48 -9.43
C VAL A 572 -21.40 -4.37 -10.38
N ASN A 573 -21.95 -5.48 -9.90
CA ASN A 573 -22.72 -6.46 -10.69
C ASN A 573 -22.01 -7.03 -11.95
N GLY A 574 -20.69 -6.88 -12.05
CA GLY A 574 -19.89 -7.26 -13.22
C GLY A 574 -19.60 -6.09 -14.17
N GLN A 575 -20.32 -4.99 -14.06
CA GLN A 575 -20.05 -3.78 -14.82
C GLN A 575 -18.84 -3.04 -14.22
N ILE A 576 -17.94 -2.57 -15.09
CA ILE A 576 -16.71 -1.84 -14.73
C ILE A 576 -16.97 -0.35 -14.98
N TYR A 577 -17.00 0.43 -13.91
CA TYR A 577 -17.29 1.85 -13.95
C TYR A 577 -15.99 2.65 -14.09
N THR A 578 -15.86 3.35 -15.21
CA THR A 578 -14.64 4.07 -15.58
C THR A 578 -14.61 5.47 -14.96
N PRO A 579 -13.44 6.14 -14.84
CA PRO A 579 -13.35 7.55 -14.46
C PRO A 579 -14.10 8.57 -15.34
N GLY A 580 -14.71 8.16 -16.45
CA GLY A 580 -15.57 8.96 -17.32
C GLY A 580 -16.97 8.34 -17.48
N LEU A 581 -17.81 8.90 -18.35
CA LEU A 581 -19.22 8.47 -18.51
C LEU A 581 -19.43 7.00 -18.96
N ALA A 582 -18.38 6.31 -19.41
CA ALA A 582 -18.49 4.93 -19.92
C ALA A 582 -18.57 3.88 -18.80
N ILE A 583 -19.40 2.86 -19.02
CA ILE A 583 -19.49 1.64 -18.22
C ILE A 583 -19.12 0.46 -19.14
N ILE A 584 -18.28 -0.47 -18.68
CA ILE A 584 -17.77 -1.58 -19.50
C ILE A 584 -18.19 -2.92 -18.89
N ASP A 585 -18.94 -3.74 -19.63
CA ASP A 585 -19.45 -5.03 -19.13
C ASP A 585 -18.48 -6.19 -19.41
N ALA A 586 -17.68 -6.07 -20.47
CA ALA A 586 -16.65 -7.01 -20.87
C ALA A 586 -15.51 -6.29 -21.61
N PRO A 587 -14.26 -6.80 -21.57
CA PRO A 587 -13.79 -7.96 -20.81
C PRO A 587 -13.58 -7.63 -19.30
N GLN A 588 -13.50 -8.67 -18.46
CA GLN A 588 -13.17 -8.49 -17.04
C GLN A 588 -11.65 -8.29 -16.85
N PRO A 589 -11.19 -7.63 -15.76
CA PRO A 589 -9.77 -7.35 -15.56
C PRO A 589 -8.93 -8.63 -15.47
N TYR A 590 -7.79 -8.64 -16.17
CA TYR A 590 -6.87 -9.77 -16.32
C TYR A 590 -7.49 -11.04 -16.93
N THR A 591 -8.62 -10.95 -17.63
CA THR A 591 -9.17 -12.10 -18.38
C THR A 591 -8.16 -12.56 -19.45
N PRO A 592 -7.85 -13.87 -19.54
CA PRO A 592 -7.12 -14.43 -20.67
C PRO A 592 -7.98 -14.39 -21.94
N LEU A 593 -7.57 -13.62 -22.95
CA LEU A 593 -8.31 -13.42 -24.20
C LEU A 593 -7.64 -14.11 -25.39
N GLY A 594 -8.46 -14.42 -26.40
CA GLY A 594 -8.11 -15.04 -27.69
C GLY A 594 -9.39 -15.46 -28.43
N GLY A 595 -9.31 -16.44 -29.32
CA GLY A 595 -10.34 -16.64 -30.34
C GLY A 595 -10.28 -15.54 -31.40
N ASP A 596 -11.35 -15.29 -32.15
CA ASP A 596 -11.26 -14.38 -33.31
C ASP A 596 -11.28 -12.89 -32.97
N THR A 597 -12.00 -12.48 -31.91
CA THR A 597 -12.25 -11.07 -31.60
C THR A 597 -11.88 -10.68 -30.16
N LEU A 598 -11.49 -9.41 -30.00
CA LEU A 598 -11.67 -8.68 -28.76
C LEU A 598 -13.11 -8.16 -28.74
N GLN A 599 -13.88 -8.59 -27.74
CA GLN A 599 -15.24 -8.10 -27.51
C GLN A 599 -15.23 -7.12 -26.35
N VAL A 600 -15.58 -5.86 -26.61
CA VAL A 600 -15.79 -4.83 -25.59
C VAL A 600 -17.23 -4.32 -25.69
N ALA A 601 -18.01 -4.49 -24.63
CA ALA A 601 -19.37 -3.96 -24.53
C ALA A 601 -19.33 -2.72 -23.63
N ILE A 602 -19.69 -1.56 -24.18
CA ILE A 602 -19.63 -0.28 -23.46
C ILE A 602 -21.01 0.36 -23.43
N ASP A 603 -21.61 0.47 -22.25
CA ASP A 603 -22.80 1.29 -22.07
C ASP A 603 -22.43 2.77 -21.90
N THR A 604 -23.18 3.60 -22.63
CA THR A 604 -23.11 5.06 -22.59
C THR A 604 -24.36 5.68 -21.95
N SER A 605 -25.27 4.87 -21.40
CA SER A 605 -26.50 5.32 -20.72
C SER A 605 -26.32 5.79 -19.28
N GLY A 606 -25.24 5.40 -18.60
CA GLY A 606 -24.90 5.84 -17.24
C GLY A 606 -26.05 5.64 -16.23
N ASP A 607 -26.19 4.42 -15.69
CA ASP A 607 -27.31 3.93 -14.84
C ASP A 607 -28.74 4.05 -15.43
N GLY A 608 -28.85 4.41 -16.72
CA GLY A 608 -30.11 4.65 -17.41
C GLY A 608 -30.56 6.11 -17.37
N GLN A 609 -29.87 7.00 -16.65
CA GLN A 609 -30.23 8.42 -16.55
C GLN A 609 -29.73 9.29 -17.72
N LEU A 610 -28.78 8.85 -18.55
CA LEU A 610 -28.36 9.55 -19.78
C LEU A 610 -29.33 9.36 -20.94
N SER A 611 -30.60 9.68 -20.68
CA SER A 611 -31.50 10.12 -21.76
C SER A 611 -30.83 11.29 -22.49
N THR A 612 -30.70 11.18 -23.82
CA THR A 612 -30.06 12.16 -24.70
C THR A 612 -30.79 13.52 -24.78
N THR A 613 -31.81 13.71 -23.94
CA THR A 613 -32.56 14.96 -23.73
C THR A 613 -31.88 15.95 -22.78
N SER A 614 -30.89 15.51 -21.98
CA SER A 614 -30.13 16.40 -21.09
C SER A 614 -29.15 17.29 -21.86
N THR A 615 -29.54 18.54 -22.13
CA THR A 615 -28.72 19.48 -22.93
C THR A 615 -27.38 19.87 -22.28
N THR A 616 -27.16 19.50 -21.02
CA THR A 616 -25.94 19.81 -20.26
C THR A 616 -24.95 18.66 -20.12
N THR A 617 -25.32 17.42 -20.45
CA THR A 617 -24.46 16.24 -20.29
C THR A 617 -24.51 15.37 -21.55
N LYS A 618 -23.35 15.05 -22.14
CA LYS A 618 -23.22 14.20 -23.33
C LYS A 618 -21.78 13.76 -23.54
N PHE A 619 -21.55 12.66 -24.26
CA PHE A 619 -20.24 12.41 -24.86
C PHE A 619 -19.94 13.41 -26.00
N HIS A 620 -18.65 13.61 -26.26
CA HIS A 620 -18.12 14.23 -27.49
C HIS A 620 -17.37 13.18 -28.32
N THR A 621 -16.50 12.38 -27.68
CA THR A 621 -15.79 11.24 -28.28
C THR A 621 -15.62 10.11 -27.26
N LEU A 622 -15.56 8.89 -27.78
CA LEU A 622 -15.15 7.68 -27.07
C LEU A 622 -14.27 6.87 -28.03
N THR A 623 -13.03 6.60 -27.62
CA THR A 623 -12.00 5.95 -28.43
C THR A 623 -11.29 4.88 -27.61
N LEU A 624 -10.94 3.78 -28.25
CA LEU A 624 -10.32 2.61 -27.63
C LEU A 624 -8.95 2.34 -28.27
N PHE A 625 -7.96 2.06 -27.44
CA PHE A 625 -6.65 1.61 -27.86
C PHE A 625 -6.24 0.33 -27.12
N LEU A 626 -5.47 -0.53 -27.77
CA LEU A 626 -4.80 -1.66 -27.16
C LEU A 626 -3.34 -1.26 -26.89
N THR A 627 -3.01 -1.03 -25.62
CA THR A 627 -1.70 -0.49 -25.19
C THR A 627 -0.90 -1.54 -24.41
N SER A 628 0.42 -1.63 -24.61
CA SER A 628 1.29 -2.41 -23.72
C SER A 628 2.67 -1.77 -23.57
N THR A 629 3.08 -1.58 -22.31
CA THR A 629 4.42 -1.12 -21.94
C THR A 629 5.50 -2.17 -22.21
N THR A 630 5.12 -3.44 -22.41
CA THR A 630 6.05 -4.57 -22.58
C THR A 630 6.39 -4.81 -24.05
N THR A 631 5.41 -4.65 -24.95
CA THR A 631 5.60 -4.78 -26.41
C THR A 631 5.76 -3.43 -27.13
N HIS A 632 5.60 -2.31 -26.40
CA HIS A 632 5.56 -0.94 -26.91
C HIS A 632 4.50 -0.68 -28.00
N LYS A 633 3.43 -1.50 -28.05
CA LYS A 633 2.34 -1.36 -29.02
C LYS A 633 1.22 -0.46 -28.51
N ASN A 634 0.72 0.42 -29.39
CA ASN A 634 -0.46 1.27 -29.20
C ASN A 634 -1.38 1.14 -30.42
N LEU A 635 -2.30 0.17 -30.43
CA LEU A 635 -3.16 -0.11 -31.60
C LEU A 635 -4.56 0.48 -31.43
N THR A 636 -5.11 1.14 -32.45
CA THR A 636 -6.51 1.59 -32.45
C THR A 636 -7.46 0.40 -32.51
N ILE A 637 -8.38 0.31 -31.55
CA ILE A 637 -9.46 -0.68 -31.54
C ILE A 637 -10.68 -0.04 -32.22
N SER A 638 -11.26 -0.72 -33.21
CA SER A 638 -12.49 -0.30 -33.91
C SER A 638 -13.46 -1.47 -34.10
N ASN A 639 -14.70 -1.18 -34.50
CA ASN A 639 -15.70 -2.22 -34.76
C ASN A 639 -15.87 -2.45 -36.27
N GLY A 640 -16.00 -3.71 -36.69
CA GLY A 640 -16.27 -4.06 -38.10
C GLY A 640 -15.02 -4.20 -38.96
N THR A 641 -14.21 -5.22 -38.68
CA THR A 641 -13.03 -5.60 -39.47
C THR A 641 -13.32 -6.79 -40.39
N THR A 642 -14.21 -6.63 -41.38
CA THR A 642 -14.32 -7.55 -42.52
C THR A 642 -13.92 -6.83 -43.82
N PRO A 643 -12.81 -7.23 -44.48
CA PRO A 643 -12.21 -6.44 -45.56
C PRO A 643 -12.97 -6.59 -46.89
N SER A 644 -13.91 -5.66 -47.15
CA SER A 644 -14.68 -5.61 -48.41
C SER A 644 -14.49 -4.34 -49.24
N SER A 645 -13.93 -3.26 -48.66
CA SER A 645 -13.49 -2.06 -49.40
C SER A 645 -12.50 -1.21 -48.60
N ASN A 646 -11.74 -0.34 -49.28
CA ASN A 646 -10.77 0.62 -48.69
C ASN A 646 -11.43 1.79 -47.94
N ASN A 647 -12.52 1.53 -47.22
CA ASN A 647 -13.23 2.52 -46.41
C ASN A 647 -13.61 1.88 -45.06
N THR A 648 -12.65 1.18 -44.46
CA THR A 648 -12.75 0.55 -43.13
C THR A 648 -13.15 1.59 -42.08
N TYR A 649 -14.18 1.26 -41.30
CA TYR A 649 -14.76 2.20 -40.35
C TYR A 649 -13.88 2.34 -39.10
N VAL A 650 -13.10 3.42 -39.04
CA VAL A 650 -12.32 3.85 -37.87
C VAL A 650 -12.96 5.10 -37.23
N GLY A 651 -14.30 5.10 -37.14
CA GLY A 651 -15.04 6.20 -36.49
C GLY A 651 -15.25 5.97 -34.98
N PRO A 652 -15.79 6.98 -34.27
CA PRO A 652 -15.97 6.92 -32.81
C PRO A 652 -16.88 5.77 -32.36
N VAL A 653 -16.60 5.21 -31.17
CA VAL A 653 -17.42 4.12 -30.59
C VAL A 653 -18.89 4.54 -30.37
N LEU A 654 -19.14 5.84 -30.24
CA LEU A 654 -20.47 6.45 -30.05
C LEU A 654 -21.42 6.27 -31.23
N ASP A 655 -20.88 6.24 -32.45
CA ASP A 655 -21.62 6.18 -33.72
C ASP A 655 -22.10 4.75 -34.02
N LEU A 656 -21.45 3.75 -33.43
CA LEU A 656 -21.85 2.34 -33.51
C LEU A 656 -23.26 2.20 -32.95
N GLU A 657 -24.09 1.34 -33.56
CA GLU A 657 -25.45 1.05 -33.08
C GLU A 657 -26.21 2.33 -32.68
N PRO A 658 -26.45 3.29 -33.60
CA PRO A 658 -26.84 4.66 -33.25
C PRO A 658 -28.23 4.79 -32.61
N SER A 659 -29.02 3.71 -32.59
CA SER A 659 -30.29 3.57 -31.85
C SER A 659 -30.15 2.90 -30.48
N SER A 660 -28.92 2.60 -30.03
CA SER A 660 -28.58 1.93 -28.78
C SER A 660 -27.66 2.81 -27.91
N THR A 661 -27.77 2.70 -26.59
CA THR A 661 -26.80 3.26 -25.64
C THR A 661 -25.63 2.33 -25.37
N VAL A 662 -25.85 1.01 -25.44
CA VAL A 662 -24.78 0.00 -25.41
C VAL A 662 -24.12 -0.07 -26.78
N LYS A 663 -22.79 -0.06 -26.79
CA LYS A 663 -21.92 -0.08 -27.96
C LYS A 663 -21.07 -1.34 -27.93
N HIS A 664 -21.35 -2.27 -28.85
CA HIS A 664 -20.62 -3.53 -28.97
C HIS A 664 -19.47 -3.40 -29.97
N VAL A 665 -18.25 -3.35 -29.45
CA VAL A 665 -17.02 -3.35 -30.25
C VAL A 665 -16.54 -4.79 -30.39
N ASN A 666 -16.69 -5.35 -31.60
CA ASN A 666 -16.20 -6.67 -31.98
C ASN A 666 -15.03 -6.49 -32.95
N TRP A 667 -13.83 -6.33 -32.40
CA TRP A 667 -12.60 -6.07 -33.17
C TRP A 667 -11.90 -7.41 -33.43
N ILE A 668 -11.73 -7.81 -34.68
CA ILE A 668 -10.97 -9.05 -34.99
C ILE A 668 -9.50 -8.79 -34.65
N TRP A 669 -8.88 -9.71 -33.90
CA TRP A 669 -7.46 -9.60 -33.55
C TRP A 669 -6.61 -9.48 -34.83
N PRO A 670 -5.79 -8.42 -34.97
CA PRO A 670 -5.03 -8.18 -36.20
C PRO A 670 -3.87 -9.17 -36.34
N ALA A 671 -3.34 -9.29 -37.56
CA ALA A 671 -2.53 -10.44 -38.00
C ALA A 671 -1.31 -10.76 -37.10
N CYS A 672 -0.67 -9.75 -36.50
CA CYS A 672 0.45 -9.97 -35.60
C CYS A 672 0.09 -10.71 -34.28
N PHE A 673 -1.19 -10.87 -33.95
CA PHE A 673 -1.65 -11.63 -32.78
C PHE A 673 -1.93 -13.12 -33.06
N VAL A 674 -1.75 -13.64 -34.29
CA VAL A 674 -2.07 -15.02 -34.68
C VAL A 674 -1.14 -16.08 -34.05
N GLY A 675 -1.62 -17.32 -33.90
CA GLY A 675 -0.84 -18.51 -33.55
C GLY A 675 -1.07 -19.05 -32.14
N SER A 676 -0.06 -19.74 -31.59
CA SER A 676 -0.08 -20.34 -30.24
C SER A 676 0.71 -19.56 -29.17
N GLY A 677 1.48 -18.55 -29.55
CA GLY A 677 2.24 -17.68 -28.64
C GLY A 677 3.64 -18.21 -28.31
N GLY A 678 4.65 -17.70 -29.03
CA GLY A 678 6.08 -17.92 -28.72
C GLY A 678 6.86 -16.60 -28.76
N ASP A 679 8.16 -16.65 -28.44
CA ASP A 679 9.07 -15.56 -28.04
C ASP A 679 9.20 -14.31 -28.96
N LYS A 680 8.43 -14.22 -30.06
CA LYS A 680 8.38 -13.08 -30.98
C LYS A 680 6.97 -12.58 -31.30
N ALA A 681 5.93 -13.25 -30.80
CA ALA A 681 4.56 -12.75 -30.93
C ALA A 681 4.34 -11.59 -29.93
N PRO A 682 3.71 -10.47 -30.33
CA PRO A 682 3.32 -9.38 -29.43
C PRO A 682 2.10 -9.77 -28.56
N ARG A 683 2.19 -10.91 -27.86
CA ARG A 683 1.20 -11.42 -26.88
C ARG A 683 1.69 -11.22 -25.45
N GLY A 684 0.80 -11.42 -24.48
CA GLY A 684 1.04 -11.14 -23.06
C GLY A 684 0.12 -10.04 -22.54
N ASP A 685 0.61 -9.24 -21.60
CA ASP A 685 -0.23 -8.26 -20.90
C ASP A 685 -0.39 -6.94 -21.67
N TYR A 686 -1.63 -6.48 -21.74
CA TYR A 686 -2.11 -5.29 -22.43
C TYR A 686 -3.15 -4.57 -21.57
N ASN A 687 -3.40 -3.29 -21.85
CA ASN A 687 -4.61 -2.62 -21.41
C ASN A 687 -5.50 -2.35 -22.63
N VAL A 688 -6.81 -2.43 -22.43
CA VAL A 688 -7.77 -1.68 -23.23
C VAL A 688 -7.80 -0.27 -22.64
N SER A 689 -7.12 0.66 -23.29
CA SER A 689 -7.10 2.07 -22.91
C SER A 689 -8.31 2.79 -23.52
N VAL A 690 -9.09 3.44 -22.67
CA VAL A 690 -10.40 4.02 -22.99
C VAL A 690 -10.33 5.53 -22.80
N HIS A 691 -10.20 6.24 -23.92
CA HIS A 691 -10.10 7.69 -23.97
C HIS A 691 -11.50 8.28 -24.20
N GLN A 692 -11.93 9.17 -23.31
CA GLN A 692 -13.29 9.69 -23.28
C GLN A 692 -13.24 11.22 -23.23
N SER A 693 -13.81 11.90 -24.23
CA SER A 693 -14.12 13.31 -24.10
C SER A 693 -15.62 13.48 -23.95
N PHE A 694 -16.05 14.16 -22.90
CA PHE A 694 -17.47 14.34 -22.61
C PHE A 694 -17.74 15.62 -21.84
N ARG A 695 -19.01 16.00 -21.79
CA ARG A 695 -19.54 17.06 -20.95
C ARG A 695 -20.36 16.45 -19.82
N TRP A 696 -20.10 16.87 -18.59
CA TRP A 696 -20.90 16.56 -17.41
C TRP A 696 -21.35 17.85 -16.72
N GLU A 697 -22.66 18.02 -16.51
CA GLU A 697 -23.29 19.20 -15.90
C GLU A 697 -22.87 20.55 -16.54
N GLY A 698 -22.49 20.58 -17.81
CA GLY A 698 -22.00 21.78 -18.50
C GLY A 698 -20.49 22.04 -18.40
N THR A 699 -19.72 21.15 -17.78
CA THR A 699 -18.25 21.18 -17.74
C THR A 699 -17.70 20.09 -18.65
N ASP A 700 -16.72 20.42 -19.50
CA ASP A 700 -16.07 19.47 -20.39
C ASP A 700 -14.88 18.80 -19.68
N TYR A 701 -14.71 17.49 -19.91
CA TYR A 701 -13.65 16.65 -19.33
C TYR A 701 -13.01 15.76 -20.41
N TYR A 702 -11.75 15.40 -20.21
CA TYR A 702 -11.05 14.35 -20.95
C TYR A 702 -10.45 13.32 -19.99
N THR A 703 -10.96 12.09 -20.00
CA THR A 703 -10.51 11.02 -19.09
C THR A 703 -9.91 9.85 -19.85
N VAL A 704 -8.75 9.36 -19.40
CA VAL A 704 -8.11 8.12 -19.87
C VAL A 704 -8.24 7.05 -18.79
N PHE A 705 -8.76 5.89 -19.17
CA PHE A 705 -8.98 4.74 -18.32
C PHE A 705 -8.27 3.49 -18.84
N GLU A 706 -7.61 2.72 -17.97
CA GLU A 706 -6.85 1.52 -18.36
C GLU A 706 -7.52 0.25 -17.80
N LEU A 707 -8.04 -0.61 -18.68
CA LEU A 707 -8.59 -1.92 -18.34
C LEU A 707 -7.57 -3.03 -18.65
N PRO A 708 -6.88 -3.62 -17.66
CA PRO A 708 -5.87 -4.63 -17.91
C PRO A 708 -6.48 -5.94 -18.41
N ILE A 709 -5.85 -6.55 -19.40
CA ILE A 709 -6.20 -7.83 -20.03
C ILE A 709 -4.93 -8.62 -20.37
N SER A 710 -5.04 -9.93 -20.61
CA SER A 710 -3.89 -10.73 -21.02
C SER A 710 -4.21 -11.50 -22.29
N VAL A 711 -3.54 -11.16 -23.40
CA VAL A 711 -3.78 -11.77 -24.72
C VAL A 711 -2.87 -12.99 -24.87
N THR A 712 -3.33 -14.12 -24.34
CA THR A 712 -2.51 -15.32 -24.11
C THR A 712 -3.10 -16.61 -24.71
N ASN A 713 -4.40 -16.66 -25.01
CA ASN A 713 -5.00 -17.82 -25.67
C ASN A 713 -4.63 -17.88 -27.17
N ALA A 714 -4.88 -19.01 -27.81
CA ALA A 714 -4.71 -19.15 -29.26
C ALA A 714 -5.67 -18.25 -30.05
N ILE A 715 -5.24 -17.86 -31.24
CA ILE A 715 -5.95 -17.02 -32.22
C ILE A 715 -5.61 -17.60 -33.59
N ASP A 716 -6.59 -18.13 -34.30
CA ASP A 716 -6.36 -18.92 -35.51
C ASP A 716 -6.02 -18.04 -36.73
N GLU A 717 -5.34 -18.61 -37.71
CA GLU A 717 -4.95 -17.89 -38.94
C GLU A 717 -6.16 -17.69 -39.87
N SER A 718 -6.30 -16.47 -40.41
CA SER A 718 -7.38 -16.12 -41.33
C SER A 718 -6.97 -14.94 -42.23
N GLU A 719 -7.31 -15.04 -43.52
CA GLU A 719 -7.04 -14.00 -44.53
C GLU A 719 -7.87 -12.71 -44.29
N GLU A 720 -8.87 -12.74 -43.41
CA GLU A 720 -9.72 -11.58 -43.10
C GLU A 720 -9.10 -10.65 -42.03
N ARG A 721 -7.97 -11.02 -41.41
CA ARG A 721 -7.33 -10.23 -40.34
C ARG A 721 -6.58 -9.01 -40.90
N VAL A 722 -6.75 -7.87 -40.25
CA VAL A 722 -6.10 -6.59 -40.61
C VAL A 722 -4.61 -6.60 -40.22
N ASP A 723 -3.75 -5.96 -41.02
CA ASP A 723 -2.34 -5.77 -40.67
C ASP A 723 -2.17 -4.80 -39.48
N CYS A 724 -1.25 -5.12 -38.57
CA CYS A 724 -1.07 -4.33 -37.35
C CYS A 724 -0.51 -2.92 -37.61
N GLY A 725 0.31 -2.73 -38.65
CA GLY A 725 0.88 -1.41 -38.99
C GLY A 725 -0.15 -0.40 -39.51
N VAL A 726 -1.33 -0.86 -39.92
CA VAL A 726 -2.48 -0.01 -40.31
C VAL A 726 -3.24 0.52 -39.08
N LEU A 727 -3.06 -0.13 -37.92
CA LEU A 727 -3.74 0.18 -36.67
C LEU A 727 -2.81 0.80 -35.63
N GLU A 728 -1.49 0.79 -35.86
CA GLU A 728 -0.46 1.20 -34.91
C GLU A 728 -0.24 2.72 -34.90
N ASN A 729 -0.37 3.31 -33.71
CA ASN A 729 -0.14 4.72 -33.44
C ASN A 729 1.24 4.91 -32.78
N GLU A 730 1.70 6.17 -32.72
CA GLU A 730 2.88 6.53 -31.92
C GLU A 730 2.70 6.15 -30.43
N TRP A 731 3.74 5.59 -29.82
CA TRP A 731 3.72 5.21 -28.40
C TRP A 731 3.93 6.46 -27.52
N VAL A 732 2.84 6.98 -26.95
CA VAL A 732 2.86 8.13 -26.04
C VAL A 732 3.28 7.68 -24.63
N GLY A 733 4.21 8.40 -24.01
CA GLY A 733 4.68 8.11 -22.66
C GLY A 733 3.61 8.28 -21.58
N TRP A 734 3.63 7.39 -20.58
CA TRP A 734 2.65 7.37 -19.48
C TRP A 734 2.56 8.70 -18.71
N GLU A 735 3.65 9.46 -18.60
CA GLU A 735 3.65 10.77 -17.95
C GLU A 735 2.83 11.79 -18.77
N GLN A 736 3.05 11.86 -20.09
CA GLN A 736 2.36 12.77 -21.01
C GLN A 736 0.85 12.45 -21.11
N LEU A 737 0.48 11.16 -21.12
CA LEU A 737 -0.93 10.75 -21.02
C LEU A 737 -1.56 11.25 -19.72
N ARG A 738 -0.85 11.12 -18.59
CA ARG A 738 -1.32 11.51 -17.26
C ARG A 738 -1.41 13.02 -17.06
N GLU A 739 -0.59 13.81 -17.73
CA GLU A 739 -0.70 15.28 -17.76
C GLU A 739 -1.93 15.76 -18.53
N SER A 740 -2.46 14.94 -19.46
CA SER A 740 -3.68 15.25 -20.23
C SER A 740 -4.98 14.75 -19.60
N ASN A 741 -4.92 14.00 -18.51
CA ASN A 741 -6.04 13.21 -17.96
C ASN A 741 -6.74 13.94 -16.80
N ASP A 742 -7.96 14.43 -17.03
CA ASP A 742 -8.84 14.99 -16.01
C ASP A 742 -9.37 13.92 -15.04
N SER A 743 -9.78 14.33 -13.84
CA SER A 743 -10.47 13.47 -12.88
C SER A 743 -11.84 14.02 -12.52
N LEU A 744 -12.91 13.25 -12.76
CA LEU A 744 -14.23 13.58 -12.22
C LEU A 744 -14.20 13.61 -10.67
N PRO A 745 -14.99 14.49 -10.03
CA PRO A 745 -15.08 14.56 -8.56
C PRO A 745 -15.85 13.39 -7.92
N GLY A 746 -16.27 12.39 -8.70
CA GLY A 746 -17.00 11.21 -8.25
C GLY A 746 -17.44 10.31 -9.41
N GLN A 747 -18.18 9.25 -9.09
CA GLN A 747 -18.85 8.36 -10.03
C GLN A 747 -20.37 8.60 -9.93
N PRO A 748 -20.96 9.58 -10.65
CA PRO A 748 -22.31 10.06 -10.34
C PRO A 748 -23.45 9.07 -10.65
N TRP A 749 -23.16 7.98 -11.35
CA TRP A 749 -24.04 6.81 -11.60
C TRP A 749 -23.85 5.69 -10.54
N VAL A 750 -23.02 5.90 -9.51
CA VAL A 750 -22.86 5.00 -8.37
C VAL A 750 -23.47 5.65 -7.14
N ASN A 751 -24.73 5.31 -6.85
CA ASN A 751 -25.40 5.74 -5.62
C ASN A 751 -24.64 5.25 -4.38
N GLU A 752 -24.46 6.12 -3.36
CA GLU A 752 -23.78 5.76 -2.10
C GLU A 752 -24.43 4.55 -1.41
N SER A 753 -25.74 4.36 -1.58
CA SER A 753 -26.52 3.22 -1.09
C SER A 753 -26.32 1.90 -1.85
N GLN A 754 -25.62 1.91 -2.99
CA GLN A 754 -25.21 0.69 -3.71
C GLN A 754 -23.69 0.45 -3.70
N VAL A 755 -22.92 1.27 -2.99
CA VAL A 755 -21.51 0.98 -2.67
C VAL A 755 -21.44 -0.09 -1.59
N SER A 756 -21.63 -1.34 -2.01
CA SER A 756 -21.05 -2.49 -1.28
C SER A 756 -19.55 -2.54 -1.56
N GLU A 757 -18.73 -2.81 -0.53
CA GLU A 757 -17.29 -3.06 -0.75
C GLU A 757 -17.09 -4.42 -1.42
N SER A 758 -17.16 -4.41 -2.75
CA SER A 758 -16.74 -5.44 -3.72
C SER A 758 -17.58 -6.73 -3.85
N GLY A 759 -18.21 -6.86 -5.02
CA GLY A 759 -18.38 -8.14 -5.73
C GLY A 759 -19.66 -8.94 -5.49
N SER A 760 -20.19 -9.53 -6.59
CA SER A 760 -21.36 -10.43 -6.67
C SER A 760 -22.68 -9.92 -6.08
N GLY A 761 -23.70 -9.70 -6.92
CA GLY A 761 -24.98 -9.11 -6.49
C GLY A 761 -26.18 -10.05 -6.53
N SER A 762 -27.30 -9.59 -5.95
CA SER A 762 -28.67 -10.06 -6.29
C SER A 762 -29.79 -9.17 -5.67
N GLY A 763 -30.44 -8.33 -6.50
CA GLY A 763 -31.86 -7.89 -6.38
C GLY A 763 -32.26 -6.78 -5.36
N GLY A 764 -33.05 -5.78 -5.83
CA GLY A 764 -34.00 -5.01 -5.00
C GLY A 764 -33.95 -3.46 -5.04
N ASP A 765 -34.70 -2.86 -5.99
CA ASP A 765 -35.51 -1.61 -5.97
C ASP A 765 -35.05 -0.25 -5.30
N GLU A 766 -34.82 0.74 -6.18
CA GLU A 766 -35.31 2.16 -6.21
C GLU A 766 -35.04 3.28 -5.13
N SER A 767 -34.11 4.21 -5.49
CA SER A 767 -34.31 5.71 -5.58
C SER A 767 -34.37 6.66 -4.34
N SER A 768 -34.11 8.00 -4.40
CA SER A 768 -33.18 8.87 -5.20
C SER A 768 -33.14 10.38 -4.76
N GLY A 769 -32.05 11.13 -5.08
CA GLY A 769 -32.00 12.61 -5.34
C GLY A 769 -31.54 13.62 -4.24
N SER A 770 -30.89 14.79 -4.51
CA SER A 770 -30.30 15.37 -5.75
C SER A 770 -29.43 16.66 -5.60
N MET A 771 -28.58 16.97 -6.62
CA MET A 771 -28.10 18.29 -7.18
C MET A 771 -26.92 19.16 -6.61
N GLY A 772 -26.04 19.70 -7.51
CA GLY A 772 -24.89 20.59 -7.17
C GLY A 772 -24.18 21.50 -8.23
N SER A 773 -23.28 20.99 -9.12
CA SER A 773 -22.45 21.70 -10.17
C SER A 773 -21.31 22.69 -9.72
N ARG A 774 -20.37 23.31 -10.51
CA ARG A 774 -20.05 23.48 -11.98
C ARG A 774 -18.68 24.23 -12.25
N GLY A 775 -18.09 24.25 -13.47
CA GLY A 775 -17.43 25.48 -14.04
C GLY A 775 -16.10 25.51 -14.88
N TYR A 776 -16.10 25.13 -16.18
CA TYR A 776 -15.15 25.53 -17.29
C TYR A 776 -13.66 25.04 -17.26
N ARG A 777 -12.70 25.25 -18.23
CA ARG A 777 -12.57 26.09 -19.48
C ARG A 777 -11.40 25.70 -20.47
N ALA A 778 -11.59 25.87 -21.80
CA ALA A 778 -10.67 26.12 -22.98
C ALA A 778 -9.18 25.60 -23.08
N GLY A 779 -8.58 25.18 -24.22
CA GLY A 779 -9.03 24.90 -25.62
C GLY A 779 -8.08 25.37 -26.78
N VAL A 780 -7.75 24.56 -27.82
CA VAL A 780 -7.08 24.92 -29.14
C VAL A 780 -7.16 23.76 -30.21
N MET A 781 -6.77 23.97 -31.50
CA MET A 781 -7.02 23.09 -32.71
C MET A 781 -5.77 22.53 -33.47
N GLY A 782 -5.94 21.50 -34.36
CA GLY A 782 -5.16 21.42 -35.64
C GLY A 782 -5.04 20.10 -36.47
N TRP A 783 -5.83 19.95 -37.57
CA TRP A 783 -5.62 19.26 -38.90
C TRP A 783 -4.40 18.31 -39.17
N VAL A 784 -4.41 17.10 -39.80
CA VAL A 784 -5.10 16.40 -40.95
C VAL A 784 -4.14 16.10 -42.15
N VAL A 785 -4.13 14.87 -42.73
CA VAL A 785 -3.97 14.48 -44.18
C VAL A 785 -3.79 12.93 -44.37
N LEU A 786 -4.16 12.38 -45.54
CA LEU A 786 -4.10 10.95 -45.96
C LEU A 786 -2.85 10.55 -46.79
N GLY A 787 -2.56 9.24 -46.88
CA GLY A 787 -1.67 8.58 -47.87
C GLY A 787 -1.96 7.06 -47.99
N LEU A 788 -1.76 6.44 -49.17
CA LEU A 788 -2.30 5.09 -49.49
C LEU A 788 -1.46 4.34 -50.57
N ILE A 789 -1.37 3.00 -50.49
CA ILE A 789 -1.33 1.95 -51.58
C ILE A 789 -0.34 0.77 -51.34
N MET A 790 -0.93 -0.44 -51.27
CA MET A 790 -0.53 -1.83 -51.64
C MET A 790 0.93 -2.24 -51.98
N GLY A 791 1.31 -3.50 -51.65
CA GLY A 791 2.65 -4.05 -51.97
C GLY A 791 2.90 -5.56 -52.22
N VAL A 792 1.98 -6.51 -51.96
CA VAL A 792 1.93 -7.88 -52.56
C VAL A 792 3.07 -8.92 -52.28
N VAL A 793 2.67 -10.04 -51.64
CA VAL A 793 3.18 -11.45 -51.72
C VAL A 793 4.41 -11.93 -50.90
N MET A 794 4.21 -13.13 -50.34
CA MET A 794 5.06 -13.93 -49.45
C MET A 794 6.24 -14.65 -50.12
N CYS A 795 7.26 -14.97 -49.31
CA CYS A 795 7.87 -16.29 -49.18
C CYS A 795 8.16 -16.54 -47.69
#